data_AF-A0A0N1I7Z6-F1
#
_entry.id   AF-A0A0N1I7Z6-F1
#
_cell.length_a   1.000
_cell.length_b   1.000
_cell.length_c   1.000
_cell.angle_alpha   90.00
_cell.angle_beta   90.00
_cell.angle_gamma   90.00
#
_symmetry.space_group_name_H-M   'P 1'
#
loop_
_entity.id
_entity.type
_entity.pdbx_description
1 polymer ?
#
loop_
_entity_poly.entity_id
_entity_poly.type
_entity_poly.pdbx_seq_one_letter_code
_entity_poly.pdbx_strand_id
1 'polypeptide(L)'
;MFRRRCVCATAATSLVEGHAPSFFHSCRTLTTRGQFNPIHAFTTQSIAPAKQATNKKEFEMIITNPGPLRVAYSPDYLDWLYRAYNSKVRYAKERKRAEEVFQGLLLTEQPAANDAAAATLPGAPPPGQILRPPHSIRRLAGEARRAAAQEKLDALAKEQGLLDLFERQPQFPAIHTDKASRYHVVELFKEMVLDRVWEPEEVWDKALLYRAILSERRSSYPNNYKYILDSADAVVLTPRSTGESGSSSSPVAAASSGSSSPRSEAGVVSESAALVPRQEDYLYFLYLVRRYYLDNAVEGHVVLRCHRSPNASELLFSHPPPKDEQEVLKSVFGSADAESADKTPAGQSAGAERTPKRVAQGALPRPCPPSSYPPIEALWRCAENEALLRVLVFGELNLLVSENPFVRFPNAQAYLTRPSAATPASASSAGAGEDSRSPGQQQQRDNRRDGRRGGGSGGDGDVSLSSIISERRGHLLAPLARNVAMMIDARASDVRRLQQRHGREDTAAFQRLLRGAHVEENPALYSSYTDWSYFNPRAVRAEDRDALSRQAIASLKTYDQASKDIYRVGFEEVESANAERALEGQNNAPSYVPTLPHFVSLIKKDPYVSFLSCVALPTEYGTPASARSTTTSDRQQLEKLVVQLGRALYRTALDFHKQPLRRVNHQKVQVAAALLDRFVKDRWRVHCVEQPATEGVRDMAKRFSAFVPFEGRILDESGFPTDARVEDYERWMAPPAV
;
A
#
# COMPACT_ATOMS: atom_id res chain seq x y z
N MET A 1 -30.60 -12.86 53.38
CA MET A 1 -29.38 -12.50 54.11
C MET A 1 -28.21 -12.40 53.14
N PHE A 2 -27.31 -11.48 53.47
CA PHE A 2 -26.26 -10.86 52.67
C PHE A 2 -25.06 -11.75 52.26
N ARG A 3 -24.42 -11.32 51.15
CA ARG A 3 -22.97 -11.39 50.79
C ARG A 3 -22.44 -12.74 50.25
N ARG A 4 -21.59 -12.80 49.22
CA ARG A 4 -20.85 -11.76 48.46
C ARG A 4 -20.44 -12.34 47.09
N ARG A 5 -20.62 -11.54 46.04
CA ARG A 5 -19.98 -11.68 44.73
C ARG A 5 -18.48 -11.40 44.88
N CYS A 6 -17.63 -12.22 44.27
CA CYS A 6 -16.29 -11.81 43.85
C CYS A 6 -16.21 -12.02 42.34
N VAL A 7 -16.32 -10.91 41.62
CA VAL A 7 -15.94 -10.78 40.21
C VAL A 7 -14.46 -10.41 40.24
N CYS A 8 -13.58 -11.35 39.87
CA CYS A 8 -12.21 -10.99 39.53
C CYS A 8 -12.21 -10.46 38.10
N ALA A 9 -12.30 -9.14 37.98
CA ALA A 9 -11.79 -8.41 36.85
C ALA A 9 -10.26 -8.46 36.92
N THR A 10 -9.61 -9.19 36.02
CA THR A 10 -8.18 -9.00 35.76
C THR A 10 -8.03 -7.89 34.72
N ALA A 11 -8.03 -6.66 35.24
CA ALA A 11 -7.29 -5.58 34.61
C ALA A 11 -5.81 -5.96 34.63
N ALA A 12 -5.21 -6.15 33.46
CA ALA A 12 -3.77 -6.30 33.33
C ALA A 12 -3.11 -4.92 33.47
N THR A 13 -3.04 -4.42 34.70
CA THR A 13 -1.97 -3.50 35.11
C THR A 13 -0.80 -4.38 35.55
N SER A 14 0.13 -4.67 34.64
CA SER A 14 1.40 -5.31 35.02
C SER A 14 2.29 -4.26 35.68
N LEU A 15 2.57 -4.51 36.96
CA LEU A 15 3.59 -3.84 37.75
C LEU A 15 4.96 -3.91 37.07
N VAL A 16 5.69 -2.82 37.29
CA VAL A 16 7.10 -2.61 36.96
C VAL A 16 7.94 -3.64 37.74
N GLU A 17 8.41 -4.67 37.04
CA GLU A 17 9.54 -5.49 37.48
C GLU A 17 10.61 -5.47 36.39
N GLY A 18 11.86 -5.25 36.81
CA GLY A 18 12.98 -4.80 36.00
C GLY A 18 13.16 -5.56 34.68
N HIS A 19 12.86 -4.90 33.58
CA HIS A 19 13.31 -5.32 32.27
C HIS A 19 14.80 -5.04 32.13
N ALA A 20 15.59 -6.11 32.16
CA ALA A 20 16.79 -6.17 31.34
C ALA A 20 16.41 -5.76 29.90
N PRO A 21 17.20 -4.91 29.21
CA PRO A 21 16.84 -4.45 27.89
C PRO A 21 16.81 -5.65 26.94
N SER A 22 15.61 -6.13 26.65
CA SER A 22 15.40 -7.02 25.52
C SER A 22 15.67 -6.18 24.28
N PHE A 23 16.87 -6.36 23.71
CA PHE A 23 17.20 -5.83 22.40
C PHE A 23 16.36 -6.57 21.35
N PHE A 24 15.06 -6.27 21.29
CA PHE A 24 14.33 -6.42 20.05
C PHE A 24 15.08 -5.57 19.03
N HIS A 25 15.73 -6.22 18.07
CA HIS A 25 16.24 -5.55 16.89
C HIS A 25 15.03 -5.04 16.10
N SER A 26 14.43 -3.94 16.57
CA SER A 26 13.47 -3.19 15.79
C SER A 26 14.26 -2.63 14.61
N CYS A 27 14.04 -3.22 13.44
CA CYS A 27 14.49 -2.61 12.19
C CYS A 27 13.70 -1.31 12.06
N ARG A 28 14.27 -0.21 12.58
CA ARG A 28 13.72 1.13 12.38
C ARG A 28 13.63 1.34 10.87
N THR A 29 12.42 1.50 10.36
CA THR A 29 12.22 1.85 8.95
C THR A 29 12.87 3.21 8.71
N LEU A 30 13.54 3.37 7.57
CA LEU A 30 14.32 4.57 7.27
C LEU A 30 13.44 5.77 6.92
N THR A 31 12.22 5.50 6.43
CA THR A 31 11.13 6.47 6.37
C THR A 31 10.02 6.03 7.32
N THR A 32 9.51 6.97 8.11
CA THR A 32 8.31 6.79 8.94
C THR A 32 7.29 7.87 8.61
N ARG A 33 6.03 7.64 9.01
CA ARG A 33 4.94 8.61 8.87
C ARG A 33 5.35 10.01 9.35
N GLY A 34 5.16 11.01 8.49
CA GLY A 34 5.41 12.42 8.82
C GLY A 34 6.89 12.82 8.88
N GLN A 35 7.81 11.95 8.45
CA GLN A 35 9.22 12.28 8.34
C GLN A 35 9.49 13.22 7.16
N PHE A 36 10.42 14.15 7.34
CA PHE A 36 10.92 14.98 6.24
C PHE A 36 12.08 14.29 5.52
N ASN A 37 11.96 14.19 4.20
CA ASN A 37 13.00 13.66 3.31
C ASN A 37 13.46 14.75 2.34
N PRO A 38 14.77 14.90 2.08
CA PRO A 38 15.29 15.98 1.26
C PRO A 38 15.09 15.68 -0.24
N ILE A 39 14.54 16.63 -1.00
CA ILE A 39 14.47 16.54 -2.47
C ILE A 39 15.65 17.23 -3.20
N HIS A 40 16.43 18.02 -2.46
CA HIS A 40 17.58 18.77 -2.98
C HIS A 40 18.89 18.05 -2.72
N ALA A 41 19.77 18.03 -3.71
CA ALA A 41 21.11 17.48 -3.58
C ALA A 41 22.13 18.59 -3.27
N PHE A 42 22.43 18.80 -1.99
CA PHE A 42 23.53 19.68 -1.58
C PHE A 42 24.87 18.91 -1.67
N THR A 43 25.43 18.81 -2.87
CA THR A 43 26.73 18.16 -3.13
C THR A 43 27.89 18.97 -2.55
N THR A 44 29.07 18.36 -2.42
CA THR A 44 30.32 19.01 -1.99
C THR A 44 30.65 20.27 -2.80
N GLN A 45 30.32 20.29 -4.09
CA GLN A 45 30.49 21.45 -4.96
C GLN A 45 29.53 22.60 -4.62
N SER A 46 28.29 22.28 -4.26
CA SER A 46 27.26 23.28 -3.92
C SER A 46 27.47 23.92 -2.54
N ILE A 47 28.18 23.23 -1.64
CA ILE A 47 28.53 23.73 -0.30
C ILE A 47 29.97 24.25 -0.21
N ALA A 48 30.67 24.32 -1.35
CA ALA A 48 32.01 24.90 -1.41
C ALA A 48 31.95 26.39 -1.01
N PRO A 49 33.02 26.94 -0.39
CA PRO A 49 33.01 28.30 0.15
C PRO A 49 32.56 29.39 -0.84
N ALA A 50 32.84 29.20 -2.13
CA ALA A 50 32.48 30.15 -3.19
C ALA A 50 30.99 30.13 -3.59
N LYS A 51 30.23 29.09 -3.23
CA LYS A 51 28.81 28.88 -3.60
C LYS A 51 27.90 28.66 -2.39
N GLN A 52 28.45 28.78 -1.19
CA GLN A 52 27.72 28.59 0.05
C GLN A 52 26.76 29.75 0.29
N ALA A 53 25.50 29.46 0.63
CA ALA A 53 24.60 30.48 1.16
C ALA A 53 25.07 30.93 2.56
N THR A 54 25.14 32.24 2.73
CA THR A 54 25.47 32.91 3.99
C THR A 54 24.24 33.39 4.74
N ASN A 55 23.13 33.61 4.02
CA ASN A 55 21.87 34.10 4.55
C ASN A 55 20.67 33.33 3.99
N LYS A 56 19.48 33.56 4.58
CA LYS A 56 18.24 32.88 4.18
C LYS A 56 17.83 33.19 2.73
N LYS A 57 18.07 34.41 2.24
CA LYS A 57 17.69 34.82 0.87
C LYS A 57 18.52 34.08 -0.19
N GLU A 58 19.81 33.93 0.04
CA GLU A 58 20.71 33.12 -0.79
C GLU A 58 20.29 31.65 -0.76
N PHE A 59 19.89 31.13 0.41
CA PHE A 59 19.38 29.76 0.51
C PHE A 59 18.08 29.55 -0.29
N GLU A 60 17.14 30.50 -0.24
CA GLU A 60 15.92 30.49 -1.05
C GLU A 60 16.25 30.44 -2.55
N MET A 61 17.27 31.17 -3.01
CA MET A 61 17.73 31.09 -4.39
C MET A 61 18.29 29.70 -4.75
N ILE A 62 19.03 29.05 -3.84
CA ILE A 62 19.61 27.72 -4.09
C ILE A 62 18.53 26.64 -4.23
N ILE A 63 17.45 26.71 -3.44
CA ILE A 63 16.38 25.70 -3.48
C ILE A 63 15.36 25.95 -4.60
N THR A 64 15.38 27.14 -5.22
CA THR A 64 14.44 27.47 -6.30
C THR A 64 14.86 26.79 -7.59
N ASN A 65 14.02 25.86 -8.07
CA ASN A 65 14.27 25.16 -9.33
C ASN A 65 14.19 26.13 -10.53
N PRO A 66 15.22 26.23 -11.39
CA PRO A 66 15.14 27.01 -12.62
C PRO A 66 14.21 26.38 -13.67
N GLY A 67 13.93 25.07 -13.55
CA GLY A 67 13.11 24.31 -14.49
C GLY A 67 11.60 24.65 -14.47
N PRO A 68 10.80 23.86 -15.22
CA PRO A 68 9.37 24.15 -15.46
C PRO A 68 8.46 23.90 -14.26
N LEU A 69 8.96 23.28 -13.19
CA LEU A 69 8.20 22.96 -11.97
C LEU A 69 8.68 23.80 -10.80
N ARG A 70 7.75 24.56 -10.20
CA ARG A 70 7.98 25.30 -8.96
C ARG A 70 7.31 24.56 -7.80
N VAL A 71 8.12 24.03 -6.89
CA VAL A 71 7.65 23.39 -5.65
C VAL A 71 7.52 24.46 -4.57
N ALA A 72 6.35 24.51 -3.93
CA ALA A 72 6.14 25.26 -2.71
C ALA A 72 6.42 24.36 -1.49
N TYR A 73 6.79 24.98 -0.38
CA TYR A 73 7.18 24.28 0.84
C TYR A 73 6.43 24.83 2.04
N SER A 74 6.17 23.99 3.04
CA SER A 74 5.72 24.46 4.33
C SER A 74 6.84 25.21 5.07
N PRO A 75 6.53 26.21 5.92
CA PRO A 75 7.53 26.89 6.73
C PRO A 75 8.38 25.95 7.59
N ASP A 76 7.74 24.92 8.17
CA ASP A 76 8.40 23.92 9.03
C ASP A 76 9.43 23.09 8.26
N TYR A 77 9.08 22.65 7.04
CA TYR A 77 10.01 21.92 6.20
C TYR A 77 11.17 22.81 5.73
N LEU A 78 10.92 24.08 5.42
CA LEU A 78 11.97 25.04 5.05
C LEU A 78 12.95 25.30 6.20
N ASP A 79 12.45 25.47 7.43
CA ASP A 79 13.31 25.64 8.61
C ASP A 79 14.16 24.39 8.86
N TRP A 80 13.52 23.21 8.82
CA TRP A 80 14.25 21.93 8.92
C TRP A 80 15.34 21.80 7.86
N LEU A 81 15.02 22.09 6.59
CA LEU A 81 15.96 21.98 5.47
C LEU A 81 17.11 22.99 5.61
N TYR A 82 16.83 24.21 6.06
CA TYR A 82 17.85 25.23 6.30
C TYR A 82 18.80 24.84 7.45
N ARG A 83 18.27 24.29 8.54
CA ARG A 83 19.09 23.75 9.64
C ARG A 83 19.95 22.58 9.17
N ALA A 84 19.38 21.66 8.39
CA ALA A 84 20.11 20.53 7.82
C ALA A 84 21.23 20.99 6.88
N TYR A 85 20.98 22.01 6.04
CA TYR A 85 21.97 22.64 5.18
C TYR A 85 23.14 23.21 5.99
N ASN A 86 22.85 24.04 6.99
CA ASN A 86 23.89 24.65 7.84
C ASN A 86 24.73 23.60 8.59
N SER A 87 24.09 22.55 9.10
CA SER A 87 24.78 21.41 9.71
C SER A 87 25.68 20.69 8.72
N LYS A 88 25.23 20.47 7.48
CA LYS A 88 26.05 19.84 6.43
C LYS A 88 27.26 20.69 6.06
N VAL A 89 27.08 22.01 5.95
CA VAL A 89 28.20 22.94 5.70
C VAL A 89 29.20 22.93 6.85
N ARG A 90 28.71 22.99 8.09
CA ARG A 90 29.56 22.93 9.29
C ARG A 90 30.36 21.62 9.32
N TYR A 91 29.70 20.50 9.11
CA TYR A 91 30.32 19.18 9.05
C TYR A 91 31.43 19.11 7.98
N ALA A 92 31.18 19.64 6.77
CA ALA A 92 32.17 19.67 5.71
C ALA A 92 33.39 20.54 6.06
N LYS A 93 33.18 21.69 6.73
CA LYS A 93 34.27 22.56 7.21
C LYS A 93 35.09 21.89 8.31
N GLU A 94 34.44 21.29 9.30
CA GLU A 94 35.10 20.58 10.40
C GLU A 94 35.89 19.37 9.89
N ARG A 95 35.31 18.60 8.96
CA ARG A 95 36.01 17.48 8.31
C ARG A 95 37.25 17.94 7.55
N LYS A 96 37.13 18.99 6.73
CA LYS A 96 38.28 19.53 5.98
C LYS A 96 39.39 20.03 6.92
N ARG A 97 39.03 20.74 8.00
CA ARG A 97 39.99 21.16 9.03
C ARG A 97 40.66 19.97 9.72
N ALA A 98 39.90 18.92 10.03
CA ALA A 98 40.47 17.70 10.58
C ALA A 98 41.47 17.06 9.61
N GLU A 99 41.12 16.94 8.32
CA GLU A 99 42.02 16.41 7.28
C GLU A 99 43.31 17.26 7.15
N GLU A 100 43.22 18.59 7.20
CA GLU A 100 44.38 19.50 7.20
C GLU A 100 45.26 19.31 8.45
N VAL A 101 44.66 19.18 9.63
CA VAL A 101 45.38 18.92 10.89
C VAL A 101 46.04 17.54 10.89
N PHE A 102 45.36 16.50 10.38
CA PHE A 102 45.92 15.15 10.26
C PHE A 102 47.04 15.07 9.21
N GLN A 103 46.96 15.82 8.10
CA GLN A 103 48.06 15.94 7.15
C GLN A 103 49.27 16.66 7.74
N GLY A 104 49.05 17.67 8.61
CA GLY A 104 50.11 18.33 9.37
C GLY A 104 50.76 17.43 10.44
N LEU A 105 49.95 16.68 11.19
CA LEU A 105 50.41 15.75 12.24
C LEU A 105 51.12 14.51 11.69
N LEU A 106 50.77 14.02 10.50
CA LEU A 106 51.51 12.93 9.84
C LEU A 106 52.93 13.32 9.42
N LEU A 107 53.23 14.63 9.34
CA LEU A 107 54.55 15.16 8.98
C LEU A 107 55.41 15.49 10.21
N THR A 108 54.82 15.55 11.41
CA THR A 108 55.51 15.89 12.66
C THR A 108 55.22 14.83 13.70
N GLU A 109 56.21 13.98 14.02
CA GLU A 109 56.15 12.96 15.07
C GLU A 109 55.96 13.57 16.48
N GLN A 110 54.81 14.17 16.76
CA GLN A 110 54.45 14.67 18.09
C GLN A 110 53.21 13.95 18.62
N PRO A 111 53.25 13.42 19.86
CA PRO A 111 52.09 12.80 20.49
C PRO A 111 51.05 13.88 20.81
N ALA A 112 49.80 13.65 20.40
CA ALA A 112 48.70 14.59 20.54
C ALA A 112 48.26 14.71 22.01
N ALA A 113 48.59 15.82 22.67
CA ALA A 113 48.23 16.08 24.07
C ALA A 113 46.74 16.52 24.28
N ASN A 114 45.83 16.31 23.31
CA ASN A 114 44.43 16.75 23.40
C ASN A 114 43.45 15.73 22.77
N ASP A 115 43.48 14.48 23.26
CA ASP A 115 42.71 13.34 22.70
C ASP A 115 41.18 13.47 22.81
N ALA A 116 40.65 14.24 23.76
CA ALA A 116 39.19 14.31 23.98
C ALA A 116 38.44 15.14 22.92
N ALA A 117 39.07 16.20 22.39
CA ALA A 117 38.44 17.06 21.37
C ALA A 117 38.56 16.44 19.96
N ALA A 118 39.68 15.77 19.66
CA ALA A 118 39.91 15.10 18.38
C ALA A 118 38.99 13.88 18.16
N ALA A 119 38.61 13.17 19.23
CA ALA A 119 37.67 12.04 19.18
C ALA A 119 36.25 12.44 18.72
N THR A 120 35.91 13.74 18.75
CA THR A 120 34.60 14.27 18.31
C THR A 120 34.57 14.77 16.88
N LEU A 121 35.71 14.76 16.17
CA LEU A 121 35.81 15.28 14.81
C LEU A 121 35.33 14.26 13.75
N PRO A 122 34.72 14.73 12.65
CA PRO A 122 34.34 13.87 11.53
C PRO A 122 35.53 13.07 10.98
N GLY A 123 35.42 11.74 10.97
CA GLY A 123 36.48 10.85 10.50
C GLY A 123 37.43 10.35 11.59
N ALA A 124 37.26 10.82 12.83
CA ALA A 124 37.97 10.28 13.99
C ALA A 124 37.73 8.76 14.11
N PRO A 125 38.75 8.00 14.54
CA PRO A 125 38.58 6.57 14.76
C PRO A 125 37.57 6.31 15.89
N PRO A 126 36.79 5.23 15.79
CA PRO A 126 35.98 4.77 16.91
C PRO A 126 36.89 4.40 18.10
N PRO A 127 36.35 4.40 19.34
CA PRO A 127 37.14 4.11 20.54
C PRO A 127 37.81 2.74 20.44
N GLY A 128 39.09 2.67 20.84
CA GLY A 128 39.90 1.45 20.78
C GLY A 128 40.38 1.07 19.37
N GLN A 129 40.20 1.94 18.37
CA GLN A 129 40.71 1.69 17.02
C GLN A 129 41.67 2.79 16.57
N ILE A 130 42.55 2.40 15.64
CA ILE A 130 43.59 3.24 15.06
C ILE A 130 43.33 3.35 13.56
N LEU A 131 43.50 4.55 13.01
CA LEU A 131 43.38 4.80 11.57
C LEU A 131 44.50 4.09 10.80
N ARG A 132 44.18 3.39 9.71
CA ARG A 132 45.19 2.78 8.83
C ARG A 132 45.88 3.84 7.95
N PRO A 133 47.08 3.56 7.40
CA PRO A 133 47.75 4.47 6.47
C PRO A 133 46.92 4.76 5.20
N PRO A 134 46.93 6.00 4.68
CA PRO A 134 46.04 6.45 3.59
C PRO A 134 46.20 5.64 2.30
N HIS A 135 47.43 5.24 1.94
CA HIS A 135 47.70 4.48 0.73
C HIS A 135 47.64 2.96 0.92
N SER A 136 47.18 2.46 2.08
CA SER A 136 47.01 1.02 2.26
C SER A 136 45.81 0.52 1.46
N ILE A 137 45.96 -0.65 0.80
CA ILE A 137 44.91 -1.26 -0.04
C ILE A 137 43.59 -1.39 0.72
N ARG A 138 43.65 -1.82 1.99
CA ARG A 138 42.45 -1.97 2.83
C ARG A 138 41.76 -0.61 3.07
N ARG A 139 42.52 0.42 3.41
CA ARG A 139 41.94 1.76 3.64
C ARG A 139 41.36 2.35 2.37
N LEU A 140 42.05 2.25 1.23
CA LEU A 140 41.53 2.70 -0.07
C LEU A 140 40.23 1.99 -0.43
N ALA A 141 40.17 0.66 -0.27
CA ALA A 141 38.97 -0.13 -0.52
C ALA A 141 37.83 0.19 0.48
N GLY A 142 38.16 0.50 1.72
CA GLY A 142 37.20 0.93 2.75
C GLY A 142 36.64 2.32 2.47
N GLU A 143 37.48 3.30 2.18
CA GLU A 143 37.08 4.66 1.83
C GLU A 143 36.24 4.68 0.55
N ALA A 144 36.62 3.93 -0.49
CA ALA A 144 35.83 3.79 -1.70
C ALA A 144 34.45 3.15 -1.45
N ARG A 145 34.38 2.08 -0.63
CA ARG A 145 33.10 1.47 -0.24
C ARG A 145 32.24 2.41 0.57
N ARG A 146 32.82 3.15 1.51
CA ARG A 146 32.11 4.13 2.34
C ARG A 146 31.56 5.29 1.49
N ALA A 147 32.34 5.77 0.52
CA ALA A 147 31.90 6.80 -0.42
C ALA A 147 30.74 6.32 -1.30
N ALA A 148 30.85 5.13 -1.91
CA ALA A 148 29.79 4.55 -2.74
C ALA A 148 28.51 4.27 -1.94
N ALA A 149 28.66 3.77 -0.70
CA ALA A 149 27.51 3.55 0.18
C ALA A 149 26.82 4.87 0.58
N GLN A 150 27.59 5.93 0.87
CA GLN A 150 27.04 7.25 1.20
C GLN A 150 26.32 7.87 0.00
N GLU A 151 26.91 7.81 -1.20
CA GLU A 151 26.28 8.31 -2.43
C GLU A 151 24.95 7.61 -2.70
N LYS A 152 24.93 6.28 -2.52
CA LYS A 152 23.69 5.50 -2.64
C LYS A 152 22.65 5.88 -1.59
N LEU A 153 23.04 6.14 -0.34
CA LEU A 153 22.12 6.60 0.71
C LEU A 153 21.55 7.99 0.40
N ASP A 154 22.38 8.90 -0.09
CA ASP A 154 21.96 10.25 -0.49
C ASP A 154 20.95 10.19 -1.66
N ALA A 155 21.18 9.31 -2.64
CA ALA A 155 20.25 9.08 -3.75
C ALA A 155 18.92 8.49 -3.27
N LEU A 156 18.95 7.46 -2.43
CA LEU A 156 17.75 6.81 -1.90
C LEU A 156 16.91 7.76 -1.01
N ALA A 157 17.57 8.61 -0.21
CA ALA A 157 16.88 9.64 0.58
C ALA A 157 16.17 10.66 -0.33
N LYS A 158 16.78 11.02 -1.45
CA LYS A 158 16.17 11.88 -2.47
C LYS A 158 14.99 11.21 -3.16
N GLU A 159 15.11 9.94 -3.53
CA GLU A 159 14.02 9.17 -4.13
C GLU A 159 12.81 9.07 -3.18
N GLN A 160 13.04 8.85 -1.89
CA GLN A 160 11.97 8.91 -0.87
C GLN A 160 11.32 10.31 -0.80
N GLY A 161 12.12 11.37 -0.86
CA GLY A 161 11.60 12.74 -0.92
C GLY A 161 10.79 13.02 -2.20
N LEU A 162 11.18 12.44 -3.33
CA LEU A 162 10.44 12.55 -4.59
C LEU A 162 9.11 11.79 -4.52
N LEU A 163 9.08 10.61 -3.87
CA LEU A 163 7.83 9.93 -3.56
C LEU A 163 6.94 10.82 -2.70
N ASP A 164 7.46 11.43 -1.63
CA ASP A 164 6.70 12.35 -0.77
C ASP A 164 6.15 13.56 -1.55
N LEU A 165 6.95 14.11 -2.47
CA LEU A 165 6.58 15.25 -3.30
C LEU A 165 5.36 14.92 -4.18
N PHE A 166 5.39 13.77 -4.85
CA PHE A 166 4.39 13.34 -5.84
C PHE A 166 3.22 12.57 -5.24
N GLU A 167 3.37 12.00 -4.04
CA GLU A 167 2.29 11.52 -3.18
C GLU A 167 1.46 12.67 -2.60
N ARG A 168 2.02 13.88 -2.63
CA ARG A 168 1.39 15.10 -2.12
C ARG A 168 1.36 15.16 -0.60
N GLN A 169 2.50 14.84 0.01
CA GLN A 169 2.69 15.01 1.44
C GLN A 169 2.57 16.50 1.85
N PRO A 170 2.02 16.81 3.04
CA PRO A 170 1.67 18.18 3.46
C PRO A 170 2.83 19.18 3.46
N GLN A 171 4.07 18.72 3.63
CA GLN A 171 5.27 19.59 3.57
C GLN A 171 5.50 20.20 2.18
N PHE A 172 4.91 19.63 1.14
CA PHE A 172 4.95 20.14 -0.23
C PHE A 172 3.55 20.63 -0.62
N PRO A 173 3.06 21.79 -0.14
CA PRO A 173 1.67 22.19 -0.29
C PRO A 173 1.21 22.39 -1.74
N ALA A 174 2.10 22.85 -2.63
CA ALA A 174 1.75 23.10 -4.04
C ALA A 174 2.90 22.79 -4.99
N ILE A 175 2.56 22.33 -6.19
CA ILE A 175 3.46 22.16 -7.33
C ILE A 175 2.87 22.95 -8.49
N HIS A 176 3.52 24.05 -8.84
CA HIS A 176 3.08 24.93 -9.92
C HIS A 176 3.73 24.57 -11.26
N THR A 177 2.93 24.69 -12.32
CA THR A 177 3.29 24.38 -13.71
C THR A 177 3.21 25.62 -14.62
N ASP A 178 3.37 26.81 -14.06
CA ASP A 178 3.28 28.09 -14.78
C ASP A 178 4.31 28.24 -15.91
N LYS A 179 5.51 27.67 -15.74
CA LYS A 179 6.58 27.64 -16.74
C LYS A 179 6.56 26.38 -17.63
N ALA A 180 5.60 25.48 -17.43
CA ALA A 180 5.56 24.22 -18.16
C ALA A 180 5.05 24.43 -19.60
N SER A 181 5.87 24.04 -20.58
CA SER A 181 5.40 23.86 -21.95
C SER A 181 4.53 22.60 -22.08
N ARG A 182 3.80 22.48 -23.19
CA ARG A 182 2.94 21.32 -23.50
C ARG A 182 3.65 19.97 -23.31
N TYR A 183 4.92 19.87 -23.72
CA TYR A 183 5.73 18.66 -23.53
C TYR A 183 5.74 18.21 -22.06
N HIS A 184 6.06 19.12 -21.14
CA HIS A 184 6.14 18.80 -19.71
C HIS A 184 4.78 18.40 -19.12
N VAL A 185 3.70 19.07 -19.55
CA VAL A 185 2.34 18.75 -19.08
C VAL A 185 1.91 17.36 -19.56
N VAL A 186 2.25 16.99 -20.80
CA VAL A 186 1.95 15.66 -21.36
C VAL A 186 2.74 14.57 -20.65
N GLU A 187 4.03 14.77 -20.39
CA GLU A 187 4.84 13.77 -19.67
C GLU A 187 4.38 13.61 -18.22
N LEU A 188 4.10 14.72 -17.52
CA LEU A 188 3.48 14.66 -16.20
C LEU A 188 2.15 13.91 -16.23
N PHE A 189 1.30 14.16 -17.24
CA PHE A 189 0.03 13.46 -17.37
C PHE A 189 0.22 11.95 -17.53
N LYS A 190 1.15 11.52 -18.39
CA LYS A 190 1.39 10.09 -18.64
C LYS A 190 1.85 9.38 -17.36
N GLU A 191 2.91 9.87 -16.72
CA GLU A 191 3.51 9.22 -15.55
C GLU A 191 2.61 9.31 -14.30
N MET A 192 1.91 10.45 -14.12
CA MET A 192 1.20 10.74 -12.88
C MET A 192 -0.27 10.34 -12.90
N VAL A 193 -0.88 10.25 -14.08
CA VAL A 193 -2.31 9.98 -14.25
C VAL A 193 -2.53 8.74 -15.10
N LEU A 194 -2.07 8.74 -16.36
CA LEU A 194 -2.41 7.69 -17.32
C LEU A 194 -1.92 6.30 -16.88
N ASP A 195 -0.67 6.19 -16.45
CA ASP A 195 -0.05 4.91 -16.06
C ASP A 195 -0.69 4.28 -14.80
N ARG A 196 -1.46 5.07 -14.05
CA ARG A 196 -2.07 4.65 -12.77
C ARG A 196 -3.56 4.36 -12.85
N VAL A 197 -4.22 4.79 -13.93
CA VAL A 197 -5.67 4.69 -14.07
C VAL A 197 -6.06 3.37 -14.73
N TRP A 198 -7.15 2.76 -14.23
CA TRP A 198 -7.70 1.54 -14.80
C TRP A 198 -8.64 1.81 -15.97
N GLU A 199 -9.50 2.84 -15.85
CA GLU A 199 -10.51 3.18 -16.86
C GLU A 199 -10.27 4.59 -17.43
N PRO A 200 -10.15 4.75 -18.76
CA PRO A 200 -9.86 6.03 -19.38
C PRO A 200 -10.98 7.08 -19.16
N GLU A 201 -12.22 6.63 -18.97
CA GLU A 201 -13.37 7.51 -18.70
C GLU A 201 -13.21 8.29 -17.39
N GLU A 202 -12.62 7.67 -16.36
CA GLU A 202 -12.35 8.33 -15.07
C GLU A 202 -11.42 9.53 -15.22
N VAL A 203 -10.54 9.53 -16.22
CA VAL A 203 -9.62 10.64 -16.49
C VAL A 203 -10.39 11.87 -16.96
N TRP A 204 -11.34 11.68 -17.86
CA TRP A 204 -12.22 12.75 -18.35
C TRP A 204 -13.12 13.28 -17.23
N ASP A 205 -13.71 12.38 -16.44
CA ASP A 205 -14.53 12.77 -15.29
C ASP A 205 -13.73 13.62 -14.29
N LYS A 206 -12.50 13.19 -13.97
CA LYS A 206 -11.58 13.95 -13.11
C LYS A 206 -11.29 15.32 -13.68
N ALA A 207 -10.98 15.41 -14.97
CA ALA A 207 -10.63 16.67 -15.61
C ALA A 207 -11.80 17.68 -15.56
N LEU A 208 -13.00 17.22 -15.90
CA LEU A 208 -14.22 18.04 -15.87
C LEU A 208 -14.63 18.41 -14.44
N LEU A 209 -14.49 17.49 -13.49
CA LEU A 209 -14.76 17.75 -12.08
C LEU A 209 -13.78 18.77 -11.49
N TYR A 210 -12.48 18.64 -11.76
CA TYR A 210 -11.49 19.62 -11.29
C TYR A 210 -11.72 20.99 -11.92
N ARG A 211 -12.12 21.06 -13.18
CA ARG A 211 -12.57 22.32 -13.79
C ARG A 211 -13.76 22.92 -13.03
N ALA A 212 -14.77 22.10 -12.71
CA ALA A 212 -15.95 22.55 -11.98
C ALA A 212 -15.60 23.07 -10.58
N ILE A 213 -14.75 22.35 -9.83
CA ILE A 213 -14.27 22.76 -8.50
C ILE A 213 -13.50 24.09 -8.61
N LEU A 214 -12.57 24.22 -9.55
CA LEU A 214 -11.78 25.44 -9.74
C LEU A 214 -12.67 26.65 -10.06
N SER A 215 -13.69 26.46 -10.88
CA SER A 215 -14.62 27.53 -11.27
C SER A 215 -15.50 27.99 -10.11
N GLU A 216 -16.06 27.05 -9.33
CA GLU A 216 -16.98 27.33 -8.23
C GLU A 216 -16.25 27.89 -7.00
N ARG A 217 -14.99 27.48 -6.77
CA ARG A 217 -14.18 27.89 -5.61
C ARG A 217 -13.18 29.00 -5.90
N ARG A 218 -13.31 29.68 -7.04
CA ARG A 218 -12.40 30.73 -7.53
C ARG A 218 -11.97 31.76 -6.48
N SER A 219 -12.90 32.26 -5.67
CA SER A 219 -12.64 33.31 -4.68
C SER A 219 -11.80 32.86 -3.48
N SER A 220 -11.72 31.55 -3.23
CA SER A 220 -11.01 30.98 -2.07
C SER A 220 -9.53 30.69 -2.34
N TYR A 221 -9.14 30.63 -3.62
CA TYR A 221 -7.78 30.26 -3.99
C TYR A 221 -6.78 31.41 -3.82
N PRO A 222 -5.53 31.10 -3.44
CA PRO A 222 -4.48 32.10 -3.32
C PRO A 222 -4.09 32.69 -4.70
N ASN A 223 -3.55 33.92 -4.68
CA ASN A 223 -3.18 34.67 -5.90
C ASN A 223 -2.21 33.93 -6.82
N ASN A 224 -1.36 33.04 -6.27
CA ASN A 224 -0.43 32.22 -7.04
C ASN A 224 -1.12 31.16 -7.92
N TYR A 225 -2.45 30.97 -7.83
CA TYR A 225 -3.24 30.07 -8.67
C TYR A 225 -3.91 30.78 -9.86
N LYS A 226 -3.71 32.09 -10.03
CA LYS A 226 -4.35 32.86 -11.12
C LYS A 226 -4.14 32.24 -12.52
N TYR A 227 -2.93 31.78 -12.81
CA TYR A 227 -2.58 31.19 -14.11
C TYR A 227 -3.40 29.94 -14.48
N ILE A 228 -3.82 29.14 -13.48
CA ILE A 228 -4.65 27.96 -13.74
C ILE A 228 -6.12 28.33 -13.87
N LEU A 229 -6.58 29.37 -13.18
CA LEU A 229 -7.94 29.89 -13.33
C LEU A 229 -8.15 30.42 -14.76
N ASP A 230 -7.16 31.14 -15.28
CA ASP A 230 -7.17 31.60 -16.69
C ASP A 230 -7.20 30.39 -17.66
N SER A 231 -6.51 29.29 -17.31
CA SER A 231 -6.57 28.04 -18.10
C SER A 231 -7.93 27.34 -18.01
N ALA A 232 -8.59 27.36 -16.85
CA ALA A 232 -9.91 26.77 -16.65
C ALA A 232 -11.01 27.53 -17.42
N ASP A 233 -10.86 28.85 -17.54
CA ASP A 233 -11.71 29.72 -18.36
C ASP A 233 -11.48 29.47 -19.86
N ALA A 234 -10.24 29.17 -20.27
CA ALA A 234 -9.86 28.90 -21.66
C ALA A 234 -10.19 27.48 -22.18
N VAL A 235 -10.82 26.62 -21.36
CA VAL A 235 -11.20 25.26 -21.78
C VAL A 235 -12.29 25.30 -22.86
N VAL A 236 -11.96 24.75 -24.03
CA VAL A 236 -12.89 24.56 -25.15
C VAL A 236 -13.79 23.36 -24.85
N LEU A 237 -15.11 23.51 -25.01
CA LEU A 237 -16.10 22.43 -24.95
C LEU A 237 -17.03 22.47 -26.16
N THR A 238 -17.56 21.31 -26.56
CA THR A 238 -18.54 21.23 -27.64
C THR A 238 -19.88 21.82 -27.19
N PRO A 239 -20.46 22.81 -27.91
CA PRO A 239 -21.71 23.47 -27.53
C PRO A 239 -22.89 22.50 -27.53
N ARG A 240 -23.92 22.82 -26.75
CA ARG A 240 -25.15 22.02 -26.65
C ARG A 240 -25.84 21.96 -28.01
N SER A 241 -26.19 20.76 -28.48
CA SER A 241 -26.99 20.59 -29.69
C SER A 241 -28.40 21.16 -29.46
N THR A 242 -28.65 22.37 -29.94
CA THR A 242 -29.98 22.97 -29.95
C THR A 242 -30.82 22.36 -31.09
N GLY A 243 -31.51 21.25 -30.78
CA GLY A 243 -32.65 20.79 -31.57
C GLY A 243 -32.70 19.30 -31.90
N GLU A 244 -33.36 18.52 -31.05
CA GLU A 244 -34.17 17.37 -31.48
C GLU A 244 -35.49 17.41 -30.70
N SER A 245 -36.46 18.12 -31.24
CA SER A 245 -37.87 17.93 -30.87
C SER A 245 -38.38 16.72 -31.65
N GLY A 246 -38.48 15.57 -30.97
CA GLY A 246 -39.38 14.45 -31.26
C GLY A 246 -39.32 13.80 -32.65
N SER A 247 -38.78 12.59 -32.73
CA SER A 247 -39.56 11.40 -33.10
C SER A 247 -38.72 10.13 -33.04
N SER A 248 -39.32 9.10 -32.46
CA SER A 248 -38.88 7.71 -32.47
C SER A 248 -38.79 7.14 -33.89
N SER A 249 -37.66 6.50 -34.25
CA SER A 249 -37.66 5.19 -34.96
C SER A 249 -36.25 4.62 -35.14
N SER A 250 -36.21 3.29 -35.14
CA SER A 250 -35.08 2.34 -35.12
C SER A 250 -34.07 2.42 -36.29
N PRO A 251 -32.88 1.81 -36.15
CA PRO A 251 -31.86 1.82 -37.19
C PRO A 251 -32.09 0.72 -38.23
N VAL A 252 -31.95 1.05 -39.52
CA VAL A 252 -31.70 0.07 -40.59
C VAL A 252 -30.54 0.57 -41.46
N ALA A 253 -29.57 -0.32 -41.67
CA ALA A 253 -28.37 -0.11 -42.47
C ALA A 253 -28.66 -0.03 -43.97
N ALA A 254 -27.90 0.78 -44.71
CA ALA A 254 -27.49 0.49 -46.09
C ALA A 254 -26.34 1.41 -46.54
N ALA A 255 -25.46 0.85 -47.37
CA ALA A 255 -24.23 1.40 -47.86
C ALA A 255 -24.37 2.21 -49.17
N SER A 256 -23.33 3.00 -49.43
CA SER A 256 -22.80 3.46 -50.72
C SER A 256 -23.65 4.31 -51.66
N SER A 257 -23.19 5.54 -51.94
CA SER A 257 -22.70 5.98 -53.26
C SER A 257 -22.28 7.45 -53.22
N GLY A 258 -21.12 7.76 -53.82
CA GLY A 258 -20.54 9.11 -53.85
C GLY A 258 -20.97 9.94 -55.07
N SER A 259 -20.80 11.26 -54.99
CA SER A 259 -20.61 12.19 -56.13
C SER A 259 -20.38 13.64 -55.66
N SER A 260 -19.11 14.07 -55.69
CA SER A 260 -18.51 15.39 -56.01
C SER A 260 -19.18 16.76 -55.70
N SER A 261 -18.51 17.50 -54.78
CA SER A 261 -17.97 18.90 -54.87
C SER A 261 -18.87 20.15 -55.08
N PRO A 262 -18.40 21.38 -54.74
CA PRO A 262 -17.80 21.85 -53.48
C PRO A 262 -18.36 23.25 -53.02
N ARG A 263 -17.84 23.76 -51.89
CA ARG A 263 -17.92 25.15 -51.34
C ARG A 263 -19.24 25.63 -50.71
N SER A 264 -19.22 25.67 -49.38
CA SER A 264 -19.74 26.80 -48.58
C SER A 264 -19.03 26.81 -47.23
N GLU A 265 -18.42 27.95 -46.90
CA GLU A 265 -17.70 28.21 -45.65
C GLU A 265 -18.67 28.22 -44.46
N ALA A 266 -18.92 27.05 -43.86
CA ALA A 266 -19.65 26.90 -42.59
C ALA A 266 -19.39 25.54 -41.91
N GLY A 267 -18.19 24.97 -42.08
CA GLY A 267 -17.94 23.54 -41.82
C GLY A 267 -16.97 23.17 -40.70
N VAL A 268 -16.50 24.10 -39.85
CA VAL A 268 -15.48 23.79 -38.82
C VAL A 268 -16.07 23.14 -37.55
N VAL A 269 -17.40 23.10 -37.41
CA VAL A 269 -18.05 22.64 -36.15
C VAL A 269 -18.12 21.09 -36.05
N SER A 270 -17.93 20.35 -37.16
CA SER A 270 -18.20 18.90 -37.17
C SER A 270 -16.99 18.00 -36.85
N GLU A 271 -15.74 18.46 -36.99
CA GLU A 271 -14.55 17.66 -36.66
C GLU A 271 -14.13 17.79 -35.18
N SER A 272 -14.32 18.97 -34.57
CA SER A 272 -13.99 19.21 -33.16
C SER A 272 -14.90 18.47 -32.17
N ALA A 273 -16.13 18.13 -32.58
CA ALA A 273 -17.10 17.40 -31.77
C ALA A 273 -16.66 15.97 -31.41
N ALA A 274 -15.71 15.40 -32.16
CA ALA A 274 -15.16 14.06 -31.92
C ALA A 274 -13.93 14.07 -30.99
N LEU A 275 -13.35 15.23 -30.71
CA LEU A 275 -12.06 15.37 -30.02
C LEU A 275 -12.16 16.00 -28.62
N VAL A 276 -13.27 16.67 -28.31
CA VAL A 276 -13.46 17.49 -27.09
C VAL A 276 -14.77 17.10 -26.37
N PRO A 277 -14.80 17.04 -25.03
CA PRO A 277 -16.01 16.72 -24.26
C PRO A 277 -17.10 17.77 -24.43
N ARG A 278 -18.34 17.40 -24.06
CA ARG A 278 -19.51 18.25 -24.29
C ARG A 278 -19.74 19.21 -23.12
N GLN A 279 -20.38 20.34 -23.40
CA GLN A 279 -20.80 21.29 -22.36
C GLN A 279 -21.77 20.65 -21.35
N GLU A 280 -22.62 19.72 -21.78
CA GLU A 280 -23.54 18.99 -20.90
C GLU A 280 -22.81 18.13 -19.85
N ASP A 281 -21.69 17.50 -20.23
CA ASP A 281 -20.87 16.69 -19.32
C ASP A 281 -20.28 17.55 -18.21
N TYR A 282 -19.78 18.74 -18.55
CA TYR A 282 -19.28 19.70 -17.57
C TYR A 282 -20.37 20.19 -16.61
N LEU A 283 -21.56 20.50 -17.12
CA LEU A 283 -22.68 20.95 -16.29
C LEU A 283 -23.14 19.86 -15.32
N TYR A 284 -23.02 18.58 -15.68
CA TYR A 284 -23.23 17.47 -14.76
C TYR A 284 -22.27 17.52 -13.56
N PHE A 285 -20.97 17.71 -13.79
CA PHE A 285 -20.01 17.83 -12.68
C PHE A 285 -20.19 19.11 -11.87
N LEU A 286 -20.54 20.23 -12.51
CA LEU A 286 -20.88 21.46 -11.79
C LEU A 286 -22.10 21.26 -10.87
N TYR A 287 -23.10 20.52 -11.33
CA TYR A 287 -24.23 20.09 -10.50
C TYR A 287 -23.78 19.25 -9.30
N LEU A 288 -22.88 18.28 -9.48
CA LEU A 288 -22.34 17.48 -8.38
C LEU A 288 -21.57 18.33 -7.36
N VAL A 289 -20.70 19.24 -7.82
CA VAL A 289 -19.94 20.16 -6.97
C VAL A 289 -20.87 21.01 -6.11
N ARG A 290 -21.91 21.60 -6.70
CA ARG A 290 -22.87 22.44 -5.97
C ARG A 290 -23.78 21.65 -5.03
N ARG A 291 -24.20 20.45 -5.42
CA ARG A 291 -25.10 19.60 -4.63
C ARG A 291 -24.41 19.02 -3.40
N TYR A 292 -23.20 18.51 -3.58
CA TYR A 292 -22.44 17.81 -2.54
C TYR A 292 -21.35 18.67 -1.88
N TYR A 293 -21.30 19.96 -2.20
CA TYR A 293 -20.37 20.94 -1.63
C TYR A 293 -18.90 20.55 -1.81
N LEU A 294 -18.52 20.07 -2.99
CA LEU A 294 -17.16 19.57 -3.22
C LEU A 294 -16.14 20.70 -3.20
N ASP A 295 -15.16 20.60 -2.30
CA ASP A 295 -14.17 21.64 -2.06
C ASP A 295 -12.77 21.25 -2.58
N ASN A 296 -12.51 19.94 -2.67
CA ASN A 296 -11.18 19.41 -2.94
C ASN A 296 -11.20 18.13 -3.81
N ALA A 297 -10.02 17.71 -4.27
CA ALA A 297 -9.86 16.51 -5.10
C ALA A 297 -10.07 15.20 -4.34
N VAL A 298 -9.97 15.22 -3.00
CA VAL A 298 -10.16 14.03 -2.15
C VAL A 298 -11.64 13.66 -2.10
N GLU A 299 -12.52 14.64 -1.85
CA GLU A 299 -13.97 14.50 -1.94
C GLU A 299 -14.41 14.21 -3.38
N GLY A 300 -13.77 14.87 -4.35
CA GLY A 300 -13.99 14.59 -5.76
C GLY A 300 -13.71 13.12 -6.09
N HIS A 301 -12.64 12.54 -5.56
CA HIS A 301 -12.35 11.11 -5.71
C HIS A 301 -13.48 10.23 -5.14
N VAL A 302 -14.02 10.58 -3.97
CA VAL A 302 -15.15 9.85 -3.36
C VAL A 302 -16.38 9.89 -4.25
N VAL A 303 -16.75 11.08 -4.74
CA VAL A 303 -17.91 11.24 -5.62
C VAL A 303 -17.73 10.50 -6.93
N LEU A 304 -16.57 10.63 -7.58
CA LEU A 304 -16.32 9.97 -8.87
C LEU A 304 -16.40 8.44 -8.77
N ARG A 305 -16.00 7.84 -7.65
CA ARG A 305 -16.12 6.39 -7.47
C ARG A 305 -17.55 5.93 -7.17
N CYS A 306 -18.40 6.79 -6.61
CA CYS A 306 -19.75 6.41 -6.20
C CYS A 306 -20.86 6.87 -7.16
N HIS A 307 -20.66 7.94 -7.94
CA HIS A 307 -21.74 8.63 -8.66
C HIS A 307 -22.45 7.78 -9.74
N ARG A 308 -21.75 6.81 -10.35
CA ARG A 308 -22.32 5.86 -11.33
C ARG A 308 -22.93 4.62 -10.69
N SER A 309 -22.76 4.42 -9.38
CA SER A 309 -23.32 3.24 -8.71
C SER A 309 -24.86 3.32 -8.63
N PRO A 310 -25.58 2.18 -8.63
CA PRO A 310 -27.04 2.19 -8.50
C PRO A 310 -27.50 2.78 -7.17
N ASN A 311 -26.67 2.68 -6.12
CA ASN A 311 -26.95 3.17 -4.77
C ASN A 311 -26.32 4.56 -4.51
N ALA A 312 -26.03 5.35 -5.55
CA ALA A 312 -25.29 6.60 -5.42
C ALA A 312 -25.92 7.59 -4.43
N SER A 313 -27.25 7.65 -4.33
CA SER A 313 -27.95 8.54 -3.39
C SER A 313 -27.70 8.16 -1.92
N GLU A 314 -27.55 6.88 -1.60
CA GLU A 314 -27.27 6.41 -0.24
C GLU A 314 -25.80 6.57 0.11
N LEU A 315 -24.92 6.21 -0.83
CA LEU A 315 -23.47 6.29 -0.65
C LEU A 315 -22.99 7.74 -0.52
N LEU A 316 -23.55 8.64 -1.32
CA LEU A 316 -23.19 10.06 -1.34
C LEU A 316 -24.08 10.92 -0.44
N PHE A 317 -24.89 10.31 0.42
CA PHE A 317 -25.58 11.08 1.45
C PHE A 317 -24.56 11.75 2.37
N SER A 318 -24.53 13.08 2.37
CA SER A 318 -23.47 13.86 2.97
C SER A 318 -23.85 14.47 4.32
N HIS A 319 -22.85 14.83 5.12
CA HIS A 319 -22.93 15.75 6.25
C HIS A 319 -22.08 16.99 5.97
N PRO A 320 -22.66 18.20 5.78
CA PRO A 320 -24.09 18.53 5.82
C PRO A 320 -24.90 17.86 4.70
N PRO A 321 -26.23 17.70 4.86
CA PRO A 321 -27.09 17.08 3.85
C PRO A 321 -26.98 17.80 2.49
N PRO A 322 -27.08 17.06 1.37
CA PRO A 322 -26.95 17.65 0.04
C PRO A 322 -28.05 18.68 -0.22
N LYS A 323 -27.75 19.71 -1.02
CA LYS A 323 -28.73 20.75 -1.40
C LYS A 323 -29.94 20.14 -2.12
N ASP A 324 -31.07 20.84 -2.01
CA ASP A 324 -32.29 20.50 -2.75
C ASP A 324 -32.04 20.50 -4.25
N GLU A 325 -32.40 19.41 -4.92
CA GLU A 325 -32.07 19.21 -6.33
C GLU A 325 -32.59 20.35 -7.21
N GLN A 326 -33.81 20.82 -6.97
CA GLN A 326 -34.43 21.88 -7.77
C GLN A 326 -33.73 23.23 -7.63
N GLU A 327 -33.19 23.55 -6.44
CA GLU A 327 -32.43 24.78 -6.22
C GLU A 327 -31.12 24.74 -7.01
N VAL A 328 -30.41 23.62 -6.95
CA VAL A 328 -29.16 23.44 -7.69
C VAL A 328 -29.41 23.47 -9.19
N LEU A 329 -30.44 22.77 -9.69
CA LEU A 329 -30.79 22.76 -11.10
C LEU A 329 -31.13 24.16 -11.62
N LYS A 330 -31.88 24.96 -10.86
CA LYS A 330 -32.15 26.37 -11.19
C LYS A 330 -30.86 27.18 -11.27
N SER A 331 -29.91 26.96 -10.36
CA SER A 331 -28.62 27.68 -10.38
C SER A 331 -27.70 27.31 -11.54
N VAL A 332 -27.76 26.06 -12.01
CA VAL A 332 -26.86 25.52 -13.06
C VAL A 332 -27.45 25.72 -14.46
N PHE A 333 -28.76 25.53 -14.61
CA PHE A 333 -29.44 25.56 -15.91
C PHE A 333 -30.38 26.76 -16.10
N GLY A 334 -30.72 27.49 -15.04
CA GLY A 334 -31.75 28.55 -15.09
C GLY A 334 -31.28 29.92 -15.59
N SER A 335 -29.99 30.12 -15.89
CA SER A 335 -29.47 31.41 -16.39
C SER A 335 -29.27 31.46 -17.92
N ALA A 336 -29.46 30.34 -18.63
CA ALA A 336 -29.15 30.27 -20.07
C ALA A 336 -30.18 30.98 -20.97
N ASP A 337 -31.41 31.23 -20.49
CA ASP A 337 -32.49 31.82 -21.31
C ASP A 337 -32.68 33.34 -21.11
N ALA A 338 -31.84 34.00 -20.30
CA ALA A 338 -32.07 35.40 -19.91
C ALA A 338 -31.06 36.44 -20.47
N GLU A 339 -29.94 36.03 -21.07
CA GLU A 339 -28.91 36.98 -21.55
C GLU A 339 -29.02 37.35 -23.04
N SER A 340 -30.13 37.04 -23.71
CA SER A 340 -30.34 37.37 -25.13
C SER A 340 -31.71 37.97 -25.46
N ALA A 341 -32.34 38.69 -24.53
CA ALA A 341 -33.48 39.54 -24.82
C ALA A 341 -33.18 41.00 -24.44
N ASP A 342 -33.01 41.79 -25.49
CA ASP A 342 -32.60 43.18 -25.50
C ASP A 342 -33.61 44.12 -24.81
N LYS A 343 -33.09 45.27 -24.37
CA LYS A 343 -33.80 46.36 -23.70
C LYS A 343 -34.75 47.08 -24.67
N THR A 344 -36.00 47.34 -24.26
CA THR A 344 -36.58 48.71 -24.29
C THR A 344 -37.91 48.79 -23.52
N PRO A 345 -38.28 49.98 -22.99
CA PRO A 345 -39.34 50.15 -22.00
C PRO A 345 -40.64 50.75 -22.57
N ALA A 346 -41.77 50.52 -21.90
CA ALA A 346 -42.82 51.49 -21.56
C ALA A 346 -44.20 50.84 -21.35
N GLY A 347 -44.99 51.40 -20.44
CA GLY A 347 -46.46 51.40 -20.56
C GLY A 347 -47.24 50.76 -19.42
N GLN A 348 -47.78 51.61 -18.54
CA GLN A 348 -48.73 51.28 -17.48
C GLN A 348 -50.11 50.85 -18.04
N SER A 349 -50.80 49.90 -17.38
CA SER A 349 -52.15 50.15 -16.78
C SER A 349 -52.81 48.88 -16.21
N ALA A 350 -53.30 49.06 -14.98
CA ALA A 350 -54.44 48.50 -14.26
C ALA A 350 -55.03 47.10 -14.59
N GLY A 351 -55.02 46.24 -13.55
CA GLY A 351 -56.24 45.75 -12.91
C GLY A 351 -56.95 44.53 -13.52
N ALA A 352 -56.71 43.34 -12.95
CA ALA A 352 -57.75 42.33 -12.69
C ALA A 352 -57.20 41.22 -11.78
N GLU A 353 -57.80 41.08 -10.59
CA GLU A 353 -57.62 39.96 -9.69
C GLU A 353 -57.95 38.64 -10.39
N ARG A 354 -56.97 37.75 -10.52
CA ARG A 354 -57.20 36.33 -10.72
C ARG A 354 -56.33 35.54 -9.74
N THR A 355 -57.04 34.82 -8.88
CA THR A 355 -56.59 33.75 -8.00
C THR A 355 -55.36 32.99 -8.53
N PRO A 356 -54.32 32.73 -7.71
CA PRO A 356 -53.15 31.98 -8.15
C PRO A 356 -53.54 30.51 -8.27
N LYS A 357 -53.96 30.10 -9.47
CA LYS A 357 -53.86 28.69 -9.88
C LYS A 357 -52.38 28.35 -9.89
N ARG A 358 -51.99 27.56 -8.90
CA ARG A 358 -50.68 26.93 -8.72
C ARG A 358 -50.31 26.19 -10.02
N VAL A 359 -49.64 26.87 -10.94
CA VAL A 359 -48.97 26.25 -12.08
C VAL A 359 -47.89 25.37 -11.47
N ALA A 360 -48.02 24.06 -11.65
CA ALA A 360 -46.96 23.13 -11.30
C ALA A 360 -45.68 23.59 -12.02
N GLN A 361 -44.71 24.10 -11.26
CA GLN A 361 -43.37 24.36 -11.77
C GLN A 361 -42.87 23.04 -12.33
N GLY A 362 -42.71 22.94 -13.65
CA GLY A 362 -42.14 21.77 -14.30
C GLY A 362 -40.78 21.49 -13.67
N ALA A 363 -40.63 20.31 -13.05
CA ALA A 363 -39.37 19.90 -12.47
C ALA A 363 -38.35 19.75 -13.61
N LEU A 364 -37.24 20.49 -13.53
CA LEU A 364 -36.12 20.33 -14.47
C LEU A 364 -35.60 18.88 -14.36
N PRO A 365 -35.35 18.18 -15.47
CA PRO A 365 -34.86 16.81 -15.44
C PRO A 365 -33.46 16.76 -14.81
N ARG A 366 -33.20 15.71 -14.01
CA ARG A 366 -31.89 15.46 -13.40
C ARG A 366 -30.85 15.21 -14.51
N PRO A 367 -29.68 15.86 -14.48
CA PRO A 367 -28.64 15.60 -15.46
C PRO A 367 -28.11 14.18 -15.28
N CYS A 368 -27.97 13.47 -16.38
CA CYS A 368 -27.45 12.10 -16.40
C CYS A 368 -25.91 12.12 -16.38
N PRO A 369 -25.25 11.11 -15.79
CA PRO A 369 -23.81 10.98 -15.91
C PRO A 369 -23.42 10.81 -17.39
N PRO A 370 -22.27 11.35 -17.82
CA PRO A 370 -21.77 11.19 -19.18
C PRO A 370 -21.67 9.71 -19.55
N SER A 371 -22.20 9.35 -20.72
CA SER A 371 -22.28 7.96 -21.20
C SER A 371 -21.06 7.53 -22.01
N SER A 372 -20.30 8.47 -22.57
CA SER A 372 -19.07 8.21 -23.32
C SER A 372 -18.27 9.50 -23.50
N TYR A 373 -16.96 9.36 -23.71
CA TYR A 373 -16.04 10.45 -24.00
C TYR A 373 -15.25 10.19 -25.28
N PRO A 374 -14.59 11.22 -25.84
CA PRO A 374 -13.54 11.02 -26.83
C PRO A 374 -12.46 10.03 -26.35
N PRO A 375 -11.74 9.37 -27.27
CA PRO A 375 -10.64 8.50 -26.90
C PRO A 375 -9.60 9.26 -26.08
N ILE A 376 -8.98 8.60 -25.09
CA ILE A 376 -8.10 9.25 -24.12
C ILE A 376 -6.89 9.95 -24.78
N GLU A 377 -6.47 9.48 -25.94
CA GLU A 377 -5.43 10.10 -26.74
C GLU A 377 -5.79 11.53 -27.15
N ALA A 378 -7.06 11.82 -27.37
CA ALA A 378 -7.51 13.17 -27.73
C ALA A 378 -7.19 14.17 -26.61
N LEU A 379 -7.25 13.76 -25.33
CA LEU A 379 -6.97 14.64 -24.20
C LEU A 379 -5.54 15.19 -24.21
N TRP A 380 -4.55 14.39 -24.59
CA TRP A 380 -3.14 14.77 -24.51
C TRP A 380 -2.48 15.03 -25.88
N ARG A 381 -3.01 14.49 -26.97
CA ARG A 381 -2.50 14.71 -28.35
C ARG A 381 -3.14 15.87 -29.09
N CYS A 382 -4.35 16.29 -28.75
CA CYS A 382 -5.02 17.42 -29.39
C CYS A 382 -4.63 18.75 -28.70
N ALA A 383 -4.46 19.82 -29.49
CA ALA A 383 -4.09 21.14 -28.94
C ALA A 383 -5.28 21.80 -28.23
N GLU A 384 -6.48 21.50 -28.71
CA GLU A 384 -7.77 21.96 -28.22
C GLU A 384 -8.00 21.57 -26.75
N ASN A 385 -7.43 20.44 -26.32
CA ASN A 385 -7.55 19.93 -24.95
C ASN A 385 -6.41 20.38 -24.02
N GLU A 386 -5.43 21.17 -24.47
CA GLU A 386 -4.27 21.54 -23.66
C GLU A 386 -4.67 22.25 -22.36
N ALA A 387 -5.65 23.15 -22.42
CA ALA A 387 -6.18 23.86 -21.27
C ALA A 387 -6.79 22.89 -20.22
N LEU A 388 -7.57 21.91 -20.69
CA LEU A 388 -8.19 20.91 -19.82
C LEU A 388 -7.15 19.94 -19.23
N LEU A 389 -6.13 19.57 -20.01
CA LEU A 389 -5.01 18.76 -19.56
C LEU A 389 -4.23 19.47 -18.44
N ARG A 390 -3.98 20.77 -18.57
CA ARG A 390 -3.35 21.58 -17.51
C ARG A 390 -4.20 21.61 -16.24
N VAL A 391 -5.51 21.76 -16.36
CA VAL A 391 -6.45 21.70 -15.23
C VAL A 391 -6.40 20.34 -14.53
N LEU A 392 -6.37 19.25 -15.30
CA LEU A 392 -6.27 17.89 -14.75
C LEU A 392 -4.98 17.69 -13.95
N VAL A 393 -3.83 18.00 -14.55
CA VAL A 393 -2.52 17.87 -13.90
C VAL A 393 -2.45 18.76 -12.66
N PHE A 394 -2.98 19.99 -12.74
CA PHE A 394 -3.03 20.89 -11.59
C PHE A 394 -3.90 20.33 -10.46
N GLY A 395 -5.08 19.77 -10.78
CA GLY A 395 -6.00 19.19 -9.80
C GLY A 395 -5.36 18.08 -8.98
N GLU A 396 -4.69 17.15 -9.66
CA GLU A 396 -3.95 16.04 -9.04
C GLU A 396 -2.75 16.51 -8.19
N LEU A 397 -2.15 17.64 -8.51
CA LEU A 397 -0.97 18.16 -7.79
C LEU A 397 -1.31 19.16 -6.68
N ASN A 398 -2.47 19.82 -6.69
CA ASN A 398 -2.69 20.98 -5.80
C ASN A 398 -4.00 20.95 -5.03
N LEU A 399 -5.03 20.24 -5.50
CA LEU A 399 -6.35 20.24 -4.87
C LEU A 399 -6.50 19.17 -3.77
N LEU A 400 -5.40 18.63 -3.25
CA LEU A 400 -5.41 17.61 -2.20
C LEU A 400 -5.24 18.25 -0.82
N VAL A 401 -6.17 17.93 0.07
CA VAL A 401 -6.25 18.49 1.43
C VAL A 401 -6.31 17.34 2.43
N SER A 402 -5.78 17.54 3.63
CA SER A 402 -5.72 16.54 4.70
C SER A 402 -7.06 16.31 5.42
N GLU A 403 -8.20 16.64 4.80
CA GLU A 403 -9.50 16.39 5.39
C GLU A 403 -9.88 14.91 5.23
N ASN A 404 -10.60 14.37 6.20
CA ASN A 404 -11.15 13.02 6.08
C ASN A 404 -12.49 13.08 5.33
N PRO A 405 -12.57 12.60 4.07
CA PRO A 405 -13.80 12.70 3.29
C PRO A 405 -14.94 11.86 3.88
N PHE A 406 -14.64 10.89 4.75
CA PHE A 406 -15.64 10.04 5.39
C PHE A 406 -16.37 10.71 6.55
N VAL A 407 -15.91 11.88 7.00
CA VAL A 407 -16.72 12.75 7.87
C VAL A 407 -17.88 13.35 7.07
N ARG A 408 -17.61 13.75 5.83
CA ARG A 408 -18.62 14.28 4.91
C ARG A 408 -19.47 13.19 4.28
N PHE A 409 -18.87 12.08 3.86
CA PHE A 409 -19.54 10.94 3.21
C PHE A 409 -19.35 9.64 4.03
N PRO A 410 -20.04 9.48 5.18
CA PRO A 410 -19.82 8.35 6.07
C PRO A 410 -20.18 7.00 5.42
N ASN A 411 -21.21 6.97 4.59
CA ASN A 411 -21.69 5.74 3.94
C ASN A 411 -20.74 5.26 2.83
N ALA A 412 -19.93 6.15 2.26
CA ALA A 412 -18.97 5.81 1.22
C ALA A 412 -17.71 5.10 1.76
N GLN A 413 -17.45 5.14 3.07
CA GLN A 413 -16.22 4.58 3.65
C GLN A 413 -16.07 3.09 3.35
N ALA A 414 -17.11 2.30 3.58
CA ALA A 414 -17.09 0.85 3.37
C ALA A 414 -17.09 0.46 1.88
N TYR A 415 -17.46 1.40 1.00
CA TYR A 415 -17.45 1.19 -0.45
C TYR A 415 -16.06 1.47 -1.04
N LEU A 416 -15.39 2.54 -0.59
CA LEU A 416 -14.06 2.92 -1.08
C LEU A 416 -12.92 2.19 -0.37
N THR A 417 -13.11 1.91 0.92
CA THR A 417 -12.14 1.20 1.76
C THR A 417 -12.81 -0.03 2.35
N ARG A 418 -12.03 -0.89 3.03
CA ARG A 418 -12.61 -2.09 3.63
C ARG A 418 -13.62 -1.72 4.73
N PRO A 419 -14.78 -2.40 4.80
CA PRO A 419 -15.72 -2.22 5.90
C PRO A 419 -15.07 -2.58 7.24
N SER A 420 -15.52 -1.94 8.31
CA SER A 420 -15.12 -2.33 9.66
C SER A 420 -15.67 -3.72 9.97
N ALA A 421 -14.82 -4.62 10.50
CA ALA A 421 -15.21 -5.97 10.90
C ALA A 421 -16.28 -5.98 12.03
N ALA A 422 -16.42 -4.87 12.76
CA ALA A 422 -17.42 -4.71 13.81
C ALA A 422 -18.78 -4.22 13.29
N THR A 423 -18.86 -3.77 12.03
CA THR A 423 -20.09 -3.27 11.42
C THR A 423 -20.67 -4.35 10.51
N PRO A 424 -21.88 -4.87 10.79
CA PRO A 424 -22.52 -5.79 9.87
C PRO A 424 -22.75 -5.08 8.53
N ALA A 425 -22.37 -5.72 7.43
CA ALA A 425 -22.55 -5.16 6.10
C ALA A 425 -24.04 -4.88 5.86
N SER A 426 -24.37 -3.62 5.58
CA SER A 426 -25.67 -3.28 4.98
C SER A 426 -25.74 -3.90 3.58
N ALA A 427 -26.91 -4.37 3.15
CA ALA A 427 -27.13 -4.88 1.79
C ALA A 427 -26.68 -3.89 0.69
N SER A 428 -26.61 -2.58 1.01
CA SER A 428 -26.09 -1.54 0.11
C SER A 428 -24.57 -1.52 -0.08
N SER A 429 -23.81 -2.26 0.74
CA SER A 429 -22.32 -2.35 0.71
C SER A 429 -21.77 -3.62 0.04
N ALA A 430 -22.63 -4.58 -0.30
CA ALA A 430 -22.23 -5.90 -0.82
C ALA A 430 -22.05 -5.95 -2.36
N GLY A 431 -22.19 -4.84 -3.08
CA GLY A 431 -22.27 -4.80 -4.54
C GLY A 431 -20.96 -4.78 -5.32
N ALA A 432 -19.78 -4.82 -4.69
CA ALA A 432 -18.50 -4.69 -5.39
C ALA A 432 -17.52 -5.79 -4.99
N GLY A 433 -17.61 -6.93 -5.68
CA GLY A 433 -16.54 -7.92 -5.66
C GLY A 433 -16.99 -9.37 -5.84
N GLU A 434 -17.67 -9.71 -6.93
CA GLU A 434 -17.75 -11.11 -7.40
C GLU A 434 -18.24 -11.20 -8.86
N ASP A 435 -17.42 -10.74 -9.82
CA ASP A 435 -17.50 -11.22 -11.20
C ASP A 435 -16.76 -12.57 -11.32
N SER A 436 -17.31 -13.58 -10.62
CA SER A 436 -16.94 -14.98 -10.79
C SER A 436 -17.86 -15.59 -11.85
N ARG A 437 -17.67 -15.23 -13.13
CA ARG A 437 -18.26 -15.99 -14.23
C ARG A 437 -17.55 -17.34 -14.34
N SER A 438 -18.01 -18.31 -13.58
CA SER A 438 -17.76 -19.73 -13.85
C SER A 438 -18.83 -20.22 -14.85
N PRO A 439 -18.46 -20.65 -16.07
CA PRO A 439 -19.40 -21.28 -16.97
C PRO A 439 -19.56 -22.74 -16.56
N GLY A 440 -20.77 -23.13 -16.19
CA GLY A 440 -21.12 -24.55 -16.02
C GLY A 440 -21.83 -24.88 -14.72
N GLN A 441 -23.09 -24.46 -14.60
CA GLN A 441 -24.11 -25.22 -13.85
C GLN A 441 -25.49 -24.71 -14.28
N GLN A 442 -25.88 -25.15 -15.47
CA GLN A 442 -27.26 -25.08 -15.94
C GLN A 442 -27.78 -26.52 -15.94
N GLN A 443 -29.00 -26.70 -15.42
CA GLN A 443 -29.77 -27.95 -15.27
C GLN A 443 -29.58 -28.70 -13.95
N GLN A 444 -30.40 -28.34 -12.96
CA GLN A 444 -31.44 -29.25 -12.44
C GLN A 444 -32.34 -28.46 -11.46
N ARG A 445 -33.38 -27.83 -12.02
CA ARG A 445 -34.59 -27.48 -11.27
C ARG A 445 -35.67 -28.43 -11.74
N ASP A 446 -35.97 -29.43 -10.93
CA ASP A 446 -37.23 -30.15 -11.02
C ASP A 446 -37.84 -30.34 -9.62
N ASN A 447 -38.92 -29.59 -9.42
CA ASN A 447 -40.17 -30.00 -8.78
C ASN A 447 -40.10 -30.95 -7.58
N ARG A 448 -40.28 -30.40 -6.38
CA ARG A 448 -41.17 -31.00 -5.37
C ARG A 448 -41.83 -29.94 -4.51
N ARG A 449 -43.09 -29.72 -4.87
CA ARG A 449 -44.10 -28.92 -4.17
C ARG A 449 -44.73 -29.84 -3.13
N ASP A 450 -44.47 -29.60 -1.85
CA ASP A 450 -45.36 -30.06 -0.78
C ASP A 450 -45.43 -28.99 0.30
N GLY A 451 -46.64 -28.47 0.48
CA GLY A 451 -46.93 -27.39 1.39
C GLY A 451 -47.10 -27.86 2.83
N ARG A 452 -46.46 -27.14 3.75
CA ARG A 452 -47.03 -26.91 5.08
C ARG A 452 -46.95 -25.42 5.42
N ARG A 453 -48.15 -24.85 5.56
CA ARG A 453 -48.40 -23.51 6.11
C ARG A 453 -47.91 -23.44 7.55
N GLY A 454 -47.27 -22.33 7.91
CA GLY A 454 -47.11 -21.91 9.29
C GLY A 454 -46.05 -20.84 9.51
N GLY A 455 -46.46 -19.56 9.43
CA GLY A 455 -45.84 -18.50 10.22
C GLY A 455 -44.94 -17.50 9.48
N GLY A 456 -45.46 -16.29 9.27
CA GLY A 456 -44.79 -15.07 9.72
C GLY A 456 -43.67 -14.49 8.85
N SER A 457 -44.10 -13.64 7.91
CA SER A 457 -43.39 -12.50 7.34
C SER A 457 -42.45 -11.74 8.29
N GLY A 458 -41.23 -11.45 7.84
CA GLY A 458 -40.47 -10.25 8.22
C GLY A 458 -39.09 -10.49 8.84
N GLY A 459 -38.02 -10.29 8.06
CA GLY A 459 -36.65 -10.14 8.57
C GLY A 459 -35.62 -10.66 7.57
N ASP A 460 -34.62 -9.83 7.26
CA ASP A 460 -33.42 -10.18 6.48
C ASP A 460 -32.86 -11.55 6.90
N GLY A 461 -32.33 -12.30 5.92
CA GLY A 461 -31.91 -13.70 6.03
C GLY A 461 -30.71 -13.96 6.95
N ASP A 462 -30.83 -13.64 8.23
CA ASP A 462 -29.86 -13.97 9.28
C ASP A 462 -29.91 -15.49 9.56
N VAL A 463 -29.13 -16.26 8.78
CA VAL A 463 -28.87 -17.67 9.04
C VAL A 463 -28.14 -17.80 10.39
N SER A 464 -28.60 -18.70 11.27
CA SER A 464 -27.98 -18.91 12.58
C SER A 464 -26.55 -19.45 12.45
N LEU A 465 -25.66 -19.14 13.41
CA LEU A 465 -24.28 -19.66 13.40
C LEU A 465 -24.27 -21.18 13.48
N SER A 466 -25.21 -21.78 14.23
CA SER A 466 -25.41 -23.22 14.30
C SER A 466 -25.75 -23.84 12.94
N SER A 467 -26.52 -23.15 12.08
CA SER A 467 -26.83 -23.60 10.72
C SER A 467 -25.58 -23.57 9.83
N ILE A 468 -24.80 -22.49 9.88
CA ILE A 468 -23.54 -22.36 9.11
C ILE A 468 -22.54 -23.47 9.50
N ILE A 469 -22.44 -23.78 10.80
CA ILE A 469 -21.59 -24.90 11.27
C ILE A 469 -22.13 -26.23 10.77
N SER A 470 -23.45 -26.42 10.73
CA SER A 470 -24.06 -27.65 10.23
C SER A 470 -23.83 -27.83 8.72
N GLU A 471 -23.89 -26.75 7.95
CA GLU A 471 -23.54 -26.74 6.52
C GLU A 471 -22.07 -27.13 6.30
N ARG A 472 -21.14 -26.54 7.06
CA ARG A 472 -19.70 -26.88 6.97
C ARG A 472 -19.38 -28.32 7.41
N ARG A 473 -20.13 -28.87 8.37
CA ARG A 473 -20.00 -30.27 8.79
C ARG A 473 -20.49 -31.24 7.71
N GLY A 474 -21.37 -30.76 6.82
CA GLY A 474 -22.03 -31.58 5.82
C GLY A 474 -22.92 -32.66 6.44
N HIS A 475 -23.43 -33.55 5.60
CA HIS A 475 -24.32 -34.64 6.02
C HIS A 475 -23.58 -35.90 6.53
N LEU A 476 -22.24 -35.93 6.40
CA LEU A 476 -21.41 -37.09 6.79
C LEU A 476 -21.12 -37.15 8.31
N LEU A 477 -21.28 -36.02 9.01
CA LEU A 477 -21.13 -35.95 10.46
C LEU A 477 -22.51 -35.83 11.10
N ALA A 478 -22.68 -36.38 12.31
CA ALA A 478 -23.91 -36.22 13.06
C ALA A 478 -24.25 -34.73 13.24
N PRO A 479 -25.54 -34.36 13.14
CA PRO A 479 -25.98 -32.99 13.35
C PRO A 479 -25.67 -32.55 14.77
N LEU A 480 -25.47 -31.25 14.96
CA LEU A 480 -25.24 -30.69 16.29
C LEU A 480 -26.42 -30.99 17.20
N ALA A 481 -26.15 -31.46 18.42
CA ALA A 481 -27.19 -31.59 19.43
C ALA A 481 -27.87 -30.24 19.65
N ARG A 482 -29.20 -30.23 19.74
CA ARG A 482 -30.00 -28.99 19.80
C ARG A 482 -29.56 -28.06 20.94
N ASN A 483 -29.16 -28.61 22.09
CA ASN A 483 -28.63 -27.82 23.21
C ASN A 483 -27.30 -27.12 22.85
N VAL A 484 -26.42 -27.80 22.12
CA VAL A 484 -25.15 -27.22 21.64
C VAL A 484 -25.42 -26.15 20.59
N ALA A 485 -26.36 -26.38 19.67
CA ALA A 485 -26.78 -25.38 18.69
C ALA A 485 -27.31 -24.11 19.38
N MET A 486 -28.18 -24.25 20.39
CA MET A 486 -28.69 -23.12 21.17
C MET A 486 -27.58 -22.38 21.92
N MET A 487 -26.59 -23.07 22.50
CA MET A 487 -25.44 -22.42 23.15
C MET A 487 -24.56 -21.66 22.17
N ILE A 488 -24.34 -22.22 20.98
CA ILE A 488 -23.58 -21.57 19.90
C ILE A 488 -24.31 -20.29 19.46
N ASP A 489 -25.62 -20.35 19.26
CA ASP A 489 -26.39 -19.19 18.84
C ASP A 489 -26.48 -18.12 19.94
N ALA A 490 -26.58 -18.54 21.22
CA ALA A 490 -26.46 -17.64 22.36
C ALA A 490 -25.10 -16.91 22.32
N ARG A 491 -24.00 -17.65 22.08
CA ARG A 491 -22.67 -17.06 21.95
C ARG A 491 -22.55 -16.12 20.75
N ALA A 492 -23.14 -16.46 19.61
CA ALA A 492 -23.18 -15.58 18.44
C ALA A 492 -23.88 -14.25 18.78
N SER A 493 -24.97 -14.31 19.54
CA SER A 493 -25.67 -13.11 20.00
C SER A 493 -24.82 -12.27 20.96
N ASP A 494 -24.06 -12.89 21.87
CA ASP A 494 -23.15 -12.19 22.77
C ASP A 494 -22.01 -11.51 22.01
N VAL A 495 -21.42 -12.20 21.02
CA VAL A 495 -20.37 -11.63 20.16
C VAL A 495 -20.92 -10.44 19.35
N ARG A 496 -22.14 -10.54 18.80
CA ARG A 496 -22.80 -9.42 18.10
C ARG A 496 -22.96 -8.20 19.02
N ARG A 497 -23.35 -8.40 20.29
CA ARG A 497 -23.44 -7.32 21.28
C ARG A 497 -22.07 -6.70 21.59
N LEU A 498 -21.02 -7.51 21.70
CA LEU A 498 -19.65 -7.02 21.91
C LEU A 498 -19.16 -6.17 20.72
N GLN A 499 -19.39 -6.63 19.49
CA GLN A 499 -19.04 -5.89 18.28
C GLN A 499 -19.76 -4.53 18.21
N GLN A 500 -21.07 -4.51 18.49
CA GLN A 500 -21.86 -3.28 18.54
C GLN A 500 -21.39 -2.31 19.63
N ARG A 501 -21.01 -2.84 20.80
CA ARG A 501 -20.50 -2.04 21.92
C ARG A 501 -19.15 -1.40 21.59
N HIS A 502 -18.20 -2.18 21.08
CA HIS A 502 -16.82 -1.73 20.93
C HIS A 502 -16.51 -1.04 19.59
N GLY A 503 -17.38 -1.12 18.57
CA GLY A 503 -17.09 -0.56 17.24
C GLY A 503 -16.69 0.93 17.22
N ARG A 504 -17.32 1.77 18.05
CA ARG A 504 -16.96 3.21 18.16
C ARG A 504 -15.76 3.43 19.09
N GLU A 505 -15.65 2.65 20.15
CA GLU A 505 -14.57 2.77 21.13
C GLU A 505 -13.23 2.37 20.50
N ASP A 506 -13.20 1.25 19.77
CA ASP A 506 -12.01 0.71 19.12
C ASP A 506 -11.47 1.67 18.05
N THR A 507 -12.35 2.24 17.22
CA THR A 507 -11.95 3.18 16.16
C THR A 507 -11.35 4.46 16.75
N ALA A 508 -12.01 5.05 17.76
CA ALA A 508 -11.52 6.26 18.42
C ALA A 508 -10.26 6.00 19.26
N ALA A 509 -10.18 4.85 19.94
CA ALA A 509 -9.01 4.43 20.71
C ALA A 509 -7.82 4.15 19.80
N PHE A 510 -8.03 3.51 18.65
CA PHE A 510 -6.98 3.23 17.68
C PHE A 510 -6.41 4.51 17.05
N GLN A 511 -7.26 5.46 16.66
CA GLN A 511 -6.79 6.75 16.18
C GLN A 511 -6.01 7.53 17.25
N ARG A 512 -6.43 7.45 18.53
CA ARG A 512 -5.69 8.02 19.65
C ARG A 512 -4.36 7.31 19.88
N LEU A 513 -4.33 5.99 19.81
CA LEU A 513 -3.12 5.16 19.94
C LEU A 513 -2.09 5.55 18.88
N LEU A 514 -2.52 5.71 17.62
CA LEU A 514 -1.66 6.14 16.52
C LEU A 514 -1.11 7.57 16.68
N ARG A 515 -1.70 8.42 17.54
CA ARG A 515 -1.25 9.81 17.78
C ARG A 515 -0.62 10.04 19.16
N GLY A 516 -0.67 9.04 20.05
CA GLY A 516 -0.32 9.21 21.46
C GLY A 516 1.20 9.29 21.72
N ALA A 517 1.57 9.84 22.88
CA ALA A 517 2.97 10.02 23.30
C ALA A 517 3.79 8.71 23.34
N HIS A 518 3.15 7.55 23.56
CA HIS A 518 3.81 6.25 23.50
C HIS A 518 4.39 5.90 22.11
N VAL A 519 3.92 6.54 21.04
CA VAL A 519 4.50 6.41 19.69
C VAL A 519 5.82 7.16 19.57
N GLU A 520 6.01 8.26 20.33
CA GLU A 520 7.29 8.98 20.39
C GLU A 520 8.32 8.19 21.21
N GLU A 521 7.88 7.51 22.28
CA GLU A 521 8.74 6.68 23.14
C GLU A 521 9.18 5.37 22.44
N ASN A 522 8.28 4.74 21.68
CA ASN A 522 8.56 3.50 20.95
C ASN A 522 8.01 3.53 19.52
N PRO A 523 8.64 4.28 18.59
CA PRO A 523 8.16 4.43 17.22
C PRO A 523 8.15 3.11 16.43
N ALA A 524 8.86 2.08 16.90
CA ALA A 524 8.84 0.77 16.26
C ALA A 524 7.53 -0.01 16.43
N LEU A 525 6.70 0.33 17.43
CA LEU A 525 5.47 -0.43 17.74
C LEU A 525 4.27 0.01 16.90
N TYR A 526 4.18 1.30 16.57
CA TYR A 526 3.02 1.90 15.88
C TYR A 526 3.45 2.88 14.79
N SER A 527 4.33 2.43 13.90
CA SER A 527 4.77 3.21 12.74
C SER A 527 4.59 2.43 11.46
N SER A 528 4.20 3.16 10.42
CA SER A 528 4.12 2.69 9.04
C SER A 528 4.50 3.84 8.11
N TYR A 529 4.47 3.57 6.81
CA TYR A 529 4.65 4.61 5.82
C TYR A 529 3.45 5.58 5.75
N THR A 530 2.22 5.08 5.88
CA THR A 530 1.00 5.79 5.45
C THR A 530 -0.22 5.70 6.38
N ASP A 531 -0.04 5.50 7.70
CA ASP A 531 -1.17 5.50 8.67
C ASP A 531 -1.57 6.92 9.11
N TRP A 532 -2.01 7.74 8.16
CA TRP A 532 -2.51 9.09 8.45
C TRP A 532 -3.97 9.06 8.91
N SER A 533 -4.37 10.13 9.58
CA SER A 533 -5.79 10.33 9.93
C SER A 533 -6.66 10.80 8.78
N TYR A 534 -6.05 11.17 7.66
CA TYR A 534 -6.71 11.68 6.47
C TYR A 534 -6.58 10.68 5.33
N PHE A 535 -7.47 10.79 4.35
CA PHE A 535 -7.45 9.94 3.17
C PHE A 535 -6.65 10.62 2.06
N ASN A 536 -5.70 9.90 1.45
CA ASN A 536 -4.95 10.38 0.30
C ASN A 536 -5.19 9.45 -0.90
N PRO A 537 -5.90 9.89 -1.95
CA PRO A 537 -6.14 9.06 -3.14
C PRO A 537 -4.87 8.80 -3.95
N ARG A 538 -3.77 9.51 -3.65
CA ARG A 538 -2.46 9.35 -4.30
C ARG A 538 -1.42 8.67 -3.43
N ALA A 539 -1.84 8.08 -2.30
CA ALA A 539 -0.96 7.34 -1.42
C ALA A 539 -0.10 6.34 -2.22
N VAL A 540 1.20 6.42 -2.04
CA VAL A 540 2.19 5.57 -2.69
C VAL A 540 2.05 4.16 -2.14
N ARG A 541 2.27 3.18 -3.02
CA ARG A 541 2.24 1.78 -2.65
C ARG A 541 3.33 1.49 -1.61
N ALA A 542 2.97 0.74 -0.57
CA ALA A 542 3.88 0.44 0.53
C ALA A 542 5.13 -0.33 0.04
N GLU A 543 4.98 -1.13 -1.02
CA GLU A 543 6.04 -1.91 -1.64
C GLU A 543 7.16 -1.03 -2.23
N ASP A 544 6.81 0.13 -2.80
CA ASP A 544 7.78 1.06 -3.40
C ASP A 544 8.68 1.66 -2.30
N ARG A 545 8.08 2.06 -1.17
CA ARG A 545 8.81 2.57 -0.01
C ARG A 545 9.63 1.49 0.69
N ASP A 546 9.11 0.27 0.77
CA ASP A 546 9.82 -0.87 1.32
C ASP A 546 11.04 -1.26 0.46
N ALA A 547 10.91 -1.25 -0.86
CA ALA A 547 12.02 -1.52 -1.77
C ALA A 547 13.18 -0.54 -1.55
N LEU A 548 12.89 0.77 -1.46
CA LEU A 548 13.90 1.80 -1.14
C LEU A 548 14.50 1.59 0.25
N SER A 549 13.67 1.29 1.25
CA SER A 549 14.13 1.06 2.62
C SER A 549 15.07 -0.16 2.72
N ARG A 550 14.75 -1.27 2.04
CA ARG A 550 15.64 -2.45 1.97
C ARG A 550 16.97 -2.12 1.31
N GLN A 551 16.97 -1.36 0.23
CA GLN A 551 18.21 -0.93 -0.43
C GLN A 551 19.06 -0.02 0.46
N ALA A 552 18.43 0.87 1.21
CA ALA A 552 19.14 1.77 2.11
C ALA A 552 19.69 1.03 3.33
N ILE A 553 18.98 0.04 3.89
CA ILE A 553 19.52 -0.86 4.94
C ILE A 553 20.74 -1.64 4.43
N ALA A 554 20.69 -2.16 3.20
CA ALA A 554 21.84 -2.84 2.60
C ALA A 554 23.05 -1.90 2.42
N SER A 555 22.79 -0.64 2.07
CA SER A 555 23.82 0.39 1.92
C SER A 555 24.42 0.79 3.27
N LEU A 556 23.60 0.90 4.33
CA LEU A 556 24.06 1.11 5.71
C LEU A 556 24.98 -0.03 6.19
N LYS A 557 24.62 -1.29 5.92
CA LYS A 557 25.49 -2.45 6.24
C LYS A 557 26.82 -2.37 5.50
N THR A 558 26.80 -1.93 4.25
CA THR A 558 28.03 -1.75 3.44
C THR A 558 28.90 -0.63 3.99
N TYR A 559 28.28 0.47 4.42
CA TYR A 559 28.96 1.58 5.08
C TYR A 559 29.62 1.14 6.39
N ASP A 560 28.90 0.39 7.23
CA ASP A 560 29.41 -0.11 8.51
C ASP A 560 30.56 -1.11 8.32
N GLN A 561 30.42 -2.03 7.36
CA GLN A 561 31.48 -2.99 7.04
C GLN A 561 32.79 -2.32 6.59
N ALA A 562 32.71 -1.16 5.92
CA ALA A 562 33.88 -0.39 5.51
C ALA A 562 34.71 0.12 6.71
N SER A 563 34.11 0.32 7.88
CA SER A 563 34.82 0.76 9.09
C SER A 563 35.95 -0.20 9.47
N LYS A 564 35.75 -1.52 9.32
CA LYS A 564 36.78 -2.54 9.62
C LYS A 564 38.00 -2.49 8.69
N ASP A 565 37.82 -1.89 7.51
CA ASP A 565 38.86 -1.76 6.50
C ASP A 565 39.61 -0.43 6.59
N ILE A 566 38.95 0.64 7.08
CA ILE A 566 39.55 1.95 7.31
C ILE A 566 40.34 1.97 8.62
N TYR A 567 39.77 1.38 9.66
CA TYR A 567 40.33 1.35 11.01
C TYR A 567 40.91 -0.04 11.33
N ARG A 568 41.72 -0.12 12.38
CA ARG A 568 42.28 -1.36 12.89
C ARG A 568 42.36 -1.33 14.42
N VAL A 569 42.37 -2.52 14.99
CA VAL A 569 42.68 -2.74 16.40
C VAL A 569 44.20 -2.49 16.63
N GLY A 570 44.59 -2.21 17.88
CA GLY A 570 45.99 -2.04 18.28
C GLY A 570 46.88 -3.22 17.90
N PHE A 571 48.17 -2.98 17.65
CA PHE A 571 49.09 -4.06 17.24
C PHE A 571 49.24 -5.13 18.34
N GLU A 572 49.48 -4.70 19.58
CA GLU A 572 49.64 -5.59 20.73
C GLU A 572 48.37 -6.40 21.01
N GLU A 573 47.19 -5.82 20.80
CA GLU A 573 45.90 -6.52 20.94
C GLU A 573 45.71 -7.61 19.87
N VAL A 574 46.22 -7.39 18.65
CA VAL A 574 46.20 -8.42 17.60
C VAL A 574 47.24 -9.51 17.89
N GLU A 575 48.41 -9.13 18.42
CA GLU A 575 49.44 -10.10 18.82
C GLU A 575 48.95 -11.00 19.97
N SER A 576 48.31 -10.42 20.98
CA SER A 576 47.69 -11.18 22.07
C SER A 576 46.54 -12.05 21.59
N ALA A 577 45.70 -11.56 20.67
CA ALA A 577 44.66 -12.37 20.05
C ALA A 577 45.23 -13.55 19.22
N ASN A 578 46.37 -13.36 18.54
CA ASN A 578 47.02 -14.41 17.77
C ASN A 578 47.78 -15.44 18.62
N ALA A 579 47.98 -15.17 19.91
CA ALA A 579 48.50 -16.16 20.86
C ALA A 579 47.52 -17.33 21.01
N GLU A 580 46.21 -17.04 20.94
CA GLU A 580 45.16 -18.05 20.87
C GLU A 580 44.91 -18.47 19.42
N ARG A 581 45.38 -19.65 19.04
CA ARG A 581 45.13 -20.19 17.69
C ARG A 581 43.72 -20.75 17.59
N ALA A 582 43.09 -20.52 16.44
CA ALA A 582 41.83 -21.18 16.09
C ALA A 582 42.08 -22.68 15.91
N LEU A 583 41.65 -23.48 16.87
CA LEU A 583 41.73 -24.94 16.84
C LEU A 583 40.38 -25.51 16.37
N GLU A 584 40.44 -26.43 15.40
CA GLU A 584 39.29 -27.17 14.92
C GLU A 584 38.67 -28.01 16.05
N GLY A 585 37.34 -27.93 16.22
CA GLY A 585 36.60 -28.64 17.26
C GLY A 585 36.57 -27.96 18.64
N GLN A 586 37.28 -26.84 18.84
CA GLN A 586 37.25 -26.09 20.11
C GLN A 586 36.77 -24.65 19.92
N ASN A 587 37.51 -23.85 19.15
CA ASN A 587 37.30 -22.41 19.04
C ASN A 587 36.62 -22.00 17.73
N ASN A 588 36.42 -22.94 16.81
CA ASN A 588 35.69 -22.74 15.56
C ASN A 588 34.22 -23.14 15.72
N ALA A 589 33.33 -22.35 15.10
CA ALA A 589 31.94 -22.74 14.99
C ALA A 589 31.82 -24.11 14.27
N PRO A 590 30.87 -24.97 14.67
CA PRO A 590 30.70 -26.29 14.05
C PRO A 590 30.33 -26.17 12.57
N SER A 591 30.64 -27.17 11.76
CA SER A 591 30.32 -27.17 10.32
C SER A 591 28.81 -27.21 10.02
N TYR A 592 28.00 -27.63 10.99
CA TYR A 592 26.55 -27.82 10.89
C TYR A 592 25.74 -26.65 11.49
N VAL A 593 26.23 -25.42 11.37
CA VAL A 593 25.46 -24.22 11.77
C VAL A 593 24.06 -24.27 11.16
N PRO A 594 23.01 -23.93 11.92
CA PRO A 594 21.64 -23.97 11.43
C PRO A 594 21.51 -23.06 10.22
N THR A 595 21.28 -23.66 9.05
CA THR A 595 21.00 -22.98 7.79
C THR A 595 19.86 -23.70 7.09
N LEU A 596 19.01 -22.95 6.38
CA LEU A 596 17.89 -23.57 5.67
C LEU A 596 18.34 -24.67 4.67
N PRO A 597 19.42 -24.50 3.88
CA PRO A 597 19.93 -25.56 3.00
C PRO A 597 20.36 -26.82 3.74
N HIS A 598 20.95 -26.71 4.94
CA HIS A 598 21.32 -27.86 5.78
C HIS A 598 20.09 -28.69 6.17
N PHE A 599 19.02 -28.08 6.67
CA PHE A 599 17.81 -28.83 7.01
C PHE A 599 17.10 -29.41 5.77
N VAL A 600 17.09 -28.67 4.65
CA VAL A 600 16.53 -29.19 3.39
C VAL A 600 17.32 -30.39 2.88
N SER A 601 18.66 -30.36 2.97
CA SER A 601 19.49 -31.49 2.55
C SER A 601 19.30 -32.70 3.48
N LEU A 602 19.17 -32.49 4.79
CA LEU A 602 18.86 -33.57 5.74
C LEU A 602 17.53 -34.26 5.43
N ILE A 603 16.49 -33.49 5.11
CA ILE A 603 15.18 -34.06 4.75
C ILE A 603 15.24 -34.77 3.39
N LYS A 604 15.92 -34.17 2.40
CA LYS A 604 16.07 -34.79 1.06
C LYS A 604 16.98 -36.01 1.06
N LYS A 605 17.89 -36.13 2.03
CA LYS A 605 18.74 -37.31 2.24
C LYS A 605 17.92 -38.52 2.68
N ASP A 606 16.70 -38.30 3.17
CA ASP A 606 15.81 -39.40 3.51
C ASP A 606 15.54 -40.28 2.28
N PRO A 607 15.72 -41.60 2.39
CA PRO A 607 15.62 -42.52 1.25
C PRO A 607 14.25 -42.46 0.55
N TYR A 608 13.16 -42.28 1.30
CA TYR A 608 11.82 -42.24 0.73
C TYR A 608 11.57 -40.93 -0.02
N VAL A 609 11.97 -39.80 0.57
CA VAL A 609 11.84 -38.48 -0.07
C VAL A 609 12.71 -38.41 -1.32
N SER A 610 13.95 -38.89 -1.24
CA SER A 610 14.88 -38.95 -2.37
C SER A 610 14.31 -39.78 -3.51
N PHE A 611 13.86 -41.00 -3.21
CA PHE A 611 13.29 -41.91 -4.20
C PHE A 611 12.03 -41.35 -4.85
N LEU A 612 11.11 -40.76 -4.07
CA LEU A 612 9.93 -40.11 -4.62
C LEU A 612 10.30 -38.95 -5.56
N SER A 613 11.28 -38.13 -5.17
CA SER A 613 11.67 -36.95 -5.96
C SER A 613 12.44 -37.28 -7.24
N CYS A 614 13.23 -38.35 -7.25
CA CYS A 614 14.16 -38.68 -8.33
C CYS A 614 13.66 -39.81 -9.24
N VAL A 615 12.92 -40.78 -8.70
CA VAL A 615 12.56 -42.02 -9.39
C VAL A 615 11.06 -42.14 -9.63
N ALA A 616 10.24 -41.90 -8.60
CA ALA A 616 8.78 -42.10 -8.73
C ALA A 616 8.05 -40.91 -9.39
N LEU A 617 8.58 -39.69 -9.26
CA LEU A 617 8.02 -38.46 -9.84
C LEU A 617 9.02 -37.77 -10.82
N PRO A 618 9.41 -38.41 -11.94
CA PRO A 618 10.41 -37.85 -12.86
C PRO A 618 9.84 -36.72 -13.74
N THR A 619 10.71 -35.79 -14.14
CA THR A 619 10.34 -34.54 -14.82
C THR A 619 10.22 -34.62 -16.34
N GLU A 620 10.98 -35.48 -17.05
CA GLU A 620 11.25 -35.20 -18.48
C GLU A 620 11.07 -36.36 -19.47
N TYR A 621 11.11 -37.64 -19.05
CA TYR A 621 11.07 -38.77 -19.99
C TYR A 621 10.07 -39.86 -19.58
N GLY A 622 9.14 -40.21 -20.49
CA GLY A 622 8.33 -41.43 -20.41
C GLY A 622 6.90 -41.30 -19.85
N THR A 623 6.50 -40.17 -19.27
CA THR A 623 5.12 -40.02 -18.75
C THR A 623 4.13 -39.60 -19.86
N PRO A 624 2.97 -40.25 -20.00
CA PRO A 624 1.93 -39.86 -20.96
C PRO A 624 1.37 -38.47 -20.62
N ALA A 625 0.96 -37.70 -21.63
CA ALA A 625 0.57 -36.29 -21.50
C ALA A 625 -0.50 -36.02 -20.42
N SER A 626 -1.41 -36.96 -20.16
CA SER A 626 -2.44 -36.86 -19.12
C SER A 626 -1.92 -37.05 -17.68
N ALA A 627 -0.78 -37.73 -17.49
CA ALA A 627 -0.18 -37.95 -16.16
C ALA A 627 0.88 -36.90 -15.82
N ARG A 628 1.39 -36.15 -16.81
CA ARG A 628 2.42 -35.12 -16.61
C ARG A 628 1.97 -33.96 -15.73
N SER A 629 0.71 -33.54 -15.81
CA SER A 629 0.17 -32.45 -14.99
C SER A 629 0.05 -32.83 -13.51
N THR A 630 -0.35 -34.07 -13.22
CA THR A 630 -0.47 -34.58 -11.84
C THR A 630 0.90 -34.86 -11.23
N THR A 631 1.85 -35.42 -11.97
CA THR A 631 3.19 -35.71 -11.44
C THR A 631 4.01 -34.44 -11.19
N THR A 632 3.88 -33.42 -12.06
CA THR A 632 4.53 -32.12 -11.85
C THR A 632 3.92 -31.37 -10.66
N SER A 633 2.60 -31.42 -10.50
CA SER A 633 1.92 -30.87 -9.32
C SER A 633 2.35 -31.58 -8.02
N ASP A 634 2.39 -32.91 -8.03
CA ASP A 634 2.84 -33.72 -6.89
C ASP A 634 4.29 -33.43 -6.51
N ARG A 635 5.18 -33.25 -7.50
CA ARG A 635 6.57 -32.88 -7.26
C ARG A 635 6.70 -31.49 -6.63
N GLN A 636 6.01 -30.49 -7.17
CA GLN A 636 6.00 -29.13 -6.60
C GLN A 636 5.45 -29.15 -5.17
N GLN A 637 4.44 -29.98 -4.91
CA GLN A 637 3.89 -30.17 -3.57
C GLN A 637 4.91 -30.84 -2.63
N LEU A 638 5.62 -31.88 -3.07
CA LEU A 638 6.69 -32.51 -2.29
C LEU A 638 7.80 -31.51 -1.95
N GLU A 639 8.28 -30.75 -2.93
CA GLU A 639 9.31 -29.73 -2.73
C GLU A 639 8.85 -28.64 -1.75
N LYS A 640 7.59 -28.19 -1.87
CA LYS A 640 6.99 -27.23 -0.93
C LYS A 640 6.94 -27.78 0.49
N LEU A 641 6.51 -29.03 0.69
CA LEU A 641 6.43 -29.66 2.02
C LEU A 641 7.81 -29.85 2.64
N VAL A 642 8.81 -30.26 1.86
CA VAL A 642 10.21 -30.37 2.30
C VAL A 642 10.74 -29.00 2.76
N VAL A 643 10.50 -27.93 2.00
CA VAL A 643 10.91 -26.57 2.38
C VAL A 643 10.15 -26.08 3.61
N GLN A 644 8.86 -26.42 3.77
CA GLN A 644 8.09 -26.06 4.95
C GLN A 644 8.64 -26.72 6.22
N LEU A 645 8.92 -28.02 6.18
CA LEU A 645 9.55 -28.73 7.31
C LEU A 645 10.96 -28.19 7.58
N GLY A 646 11.77 -27.97 6.53
CA GLY A 646 13.12 -27.40 6.68
C GLY A 646 13.11 -26.00 7.30
N ARG A 647 12.14 -25.14 6.94
CA ARG A 647 11.94 -23.83 7.57
C ARG A 647 11.52 -23.93 9.03
N ALA A 648 10.68 -24.90 9.37
CA ALA A 648 10.24 -25.12 10.74
C ALA A 648 11.41 -25.58 11.62
N LEU A 649 12.19 -26.58 11.17
CA LEU A 649 13.39 -27.05 11.87
C LEU A 649 14.43 -25.93 12.03
N TYR A 650 14.68 -25.17 10.96
CA TYR A 650 15.58 -24.02 11.00
C TYR A 650 15.21 -22.98 12.06
N ARG A 651 13.92 -22.61 12.15
CA ARG A 651 13.45 -21.66 13.18
C ARG A 651 13.54 -22.22 14.59
N THR A 652 13.25 -23.52 14.76
CA THR A 652 13.42 -24.20 16.05
C THR A 652 14.89 -24.20 16.48
N ALA A 653 15.82 -24.42 15.56
CA ALA A 653 17.26 -24.40 15.82
C ALA A 653 17.77 -23.00 16.22
N LEU A 654 17.35 -21.96 15.51
CA LEU A 654 17.73 -20.57 15.86
C LEU A 654 17.26 -20.17 17.27
N ASP A 655 16.04 -20.56 17.64
CA ASP A 655 15.42 -20.21 18.93
C ASP A 655 15.53 -21.33 19.97
N PHE A 656 16.42 -22.32 19.76
CA PHE A 656 16.46 -23.54 20.60
C PHE A 656 16.77 -23.23 22.07
N HIS A 657 17.58 -22.21 22.32
CA HIS A 657 17.93 -21.73 23.66
C HIS A 657 16.76 -21.06 24.41
N LYS A 658 15.68 -20.65 23.72
CA LYS A 658 14.50 -19.98 24.33
C LYS A 658 13.33 -20.94 24.45
N GLN A 659 13.11 -21.49 25.65
CA GLN A 659 12.08 -22.50 25.90
C GLN A 659 10.67 -22.15 25.36
N PRO A 660 10.10 -20.94 25.58
CA PRO A 660 8.75 -20.63 25.07
C PRO A 660 8.67 -20.65 23.54
N LEU A 661 9.66 -20.07 22.86
CA LEU A 661 9.72 -20.02 21.41
C LEU A 661 10.01 -21.40 20.82
N ARG A 662 10.91 -22.17 21.44
CA ARG A 662 11.22 -23.54 21.06
C ARG A 662 9.96 -24.40 21.06
N ARG A 663 9.14 -24.35 22.10
CA ARG A 663 7.88 -25.14 22.18
C ARG A 663 6.88 -24.76 21.10
N VAL A 664 6.70 -23.47 20.83
CA VAL A 664 5.82 -23.00 19.74
C VAL A 664 6.35 -23.41 18.37
N ASN A 665 7.66 -23.26 18.13
CA ASN A 665 8.27 -23.67 16.87
C ASN A 665 8.26 -25.20 16.70
N HIS A 666 8.36 -25.97 17.77
CA HIS A 666 8.21 -27.42 17.74
C HIS A 666 6.80 -27.85 17.29
N GLN A 667 5.74 -27.15 17.72
CA GLN A 667 4.39 -27.40 17.18
C GLN A 667 4.31 -27.18 15.66
N LYS A 668 5.03 -26.18 15.13
CA LYS A 668 5.14 -25.98 13.67
C LYS A 668 5.90 -27.12 12.97
N VAL A 669 6.92 -27.66 13.63
CA VAL A 669 7.65 -28.85 13.14
C VAL A 669 6.71 -30.05 13.09
N GLN A 670 5.94 -30.32 14.15
CA GLN A 670 4.97 -31.43 14.20
C GLN A 670 3.95 -31.34 13.06
N VAL A 671 3.35 -30.16 12.85
CA VAL A 671 2.39 -29.95 11.74
C VAL A 671 3.06 -30.14 10.38
N ALA A 672 4.23 -29.56 10.15
CA ALA A 672 4.92 -29.67 8.86
C ALA A 672 5.38 -31.11 8.58
N ALA A 673 5.84 -31.82 9.61
CA ALA A 673 6.28 -33.21 9.53
C ALA A 673 5.09 -34.14 9.24
N ALA A 674 3.97 -33.99 9.95
CA ALA A 674 2.76 -34.77 9.72
C ALA A 674 2.20 -34.60 8.29
N LEU A 675 2.23 -33.38 7.75
CA LEU A 675 1.83 -33.11 6.36
C LEU A 675 2.76 -33.80 5.35
N LEU A 676 4.08 -33.74 5.57
CA LEU A 676 5.06 -34.42 4.72
C LEU A 676 4.91 -35.95 4.83
N ASP A 677 4.76 -36.49 6.04
CA ASP A 677 4.61 -37.91 6.30
C ASP A 677 3.36 -38.48 5.62
N ARG A 678 2.23 -37.78 5.72
CA ARG A 678 1.00 -38.16 5.01
C ARG A 678 1.22 -38.15 3.51
N PHE A 679 1.81 -37.09 2.97
CA PHE A 679 2.08 -36.99 1.54
C PHE A 679 3.00 -38.11 1.05
N VAL A 680 4.10 -38.39 1.76
CA VAL A 680 5.03 -39.47 1.42
C VAL A 680 4.32 -40.81 1.46
N LYS A 681 3.55 -41.12 2.50
CA LYS A 681 2.79 -42.38 2.62
C LYS A 681 1.76 -42.55 1.50
N ASP A 682 0.98 -41.51 1.21
CA ASP A 682 -0.08 -41.55 0.19
C ASP A 682 0.54 -41.69 -1.22
N ARG A 683 1.58 -40.91 -1.53
CA ARG A 683 2.24 -40.97 -2.86
C ARG A 683 3.10 -42.21 -3.03
N TRP A 684 3.68 -42.75 -1.97
CA TRP A 684 4.35 -44.05 -2.02
C TRP A 684 3.36 -45.16 -2.37
N ARG A 685 2.17 -45.16 -1.74
CA ARG A 685 1.11 -46.12 -2.08
C ARG A 685 0.70 -46.00 -3.55
N VAL A 686 0.41 -44.79 -4.01
CA VAL A 686 -0.09 -44.55 -5.38
C VAL A 686 0.98 -44.84 -6.42
N HIS A 687 2.15 -44.20 -6.32
CA HIS A 687 3.16 -44.19 -7.40
C HIS A 687 4.22 -45.29 -7.29
N CYS A 688 4.34 -45.97 -6.15
CA CYS A 688 5.28 -47.09 -5.99
C CYS A 688 4.58 -48.45 -5.89
N VAL A 689 3.36 -48.51 -5.34
CA VAL A 689 2.63 -49.78 -5.15
C VAL A 689 1.53 -49.96 -6.20
N GLU A 690 0.56 -49.04 -6.28
CA GLU A 690 -0.64 -49.21 -7.11
C GLU A 690 -0.36 -48.97 -8.60
N GLN A 691 0.23 -47.83 -8.93
CA GLN A 691 0.44 -47.34 -10.29
C GLN A 691 1.91 -46.94 -10.51
N PRO A 692 2.85 -47.89 -10.53
CA PRO A 692 4.25 -47.59 -10.76
C PRO A 692 4.50 -47.14 -12.20
N ALA A 693 5.36 -46.13 -12.37
CA ALA A 693 5.74 -45.62 -13.69
C ALA A 693 6.42 -46.70 -14.57
N THR A 694 7.18 -47.61 -13.95
CA THR A 694 7.71 -48.85 -14.57
C THR A 694 7.72 -49.97 -13.53
N GLU A 695 7.73 -51.24 -13.96
CA GLU A 695 7.83 -52.38 -13.03
C GLU A 695 9.09 -52.31 -12.15
N GLY A 696 10.19 -51.75 -12.68
CA GLY A 696 11.41 -51.49 -11.94
C GLY A 696 11.24 -50.55 -10.73
N VAL A 697 10.33 -49.56 -10.80
CA VAL A 697 10.05 -48.66 -9.67
C VAL A 697 9.45 -49.42 -8.50
N ARG A 698 8.51 -50.34 -8.77
CA ARG A 698 7.87 -51.16 -7.74
C ARG A 698 8.87 -52.11 -7.07
N ASP A 699 9.73 -52.74 -7.88
CA ASP A 699 10.74 -53.66 -7.35
C ASP A 699 11.84 -52.95 -6.57
N MET A 700 12.24 -51.74 -6.98
CA MET A 700 13.13 -50.90 -6.18
C MET A 700 12.47 -50.44 -4.88
N ALA A 701 11.20 -50.01 -4.94
CA ALA A 701 10.45 -49.56 -3.77
C ALA A 701 10.32 -50.66 -2.70
N LYS A 702 10.11 -51.92 -3.10
CA LYS A 702 10.06 -53.08 -2.18
C LYS A 702 11.36 -53.33 -1.41
N ARG A 703 12.50 -52.81 -1.88
CA ARG A 703 13.81 -52.97 -1.21
C ARG A 703 14.01 -52.01 -0.03
N PHE A 704 13.17 -50.98 0.10
CA PHE A 704 13.27 -50.05 1.23
C PHE A 704 12.69 -50.67 2.50
N SER A 705 13.39 -50.50 3.63
CA SER A 705 12.88 -50.80 4.96
C SER A 705 11.73 -49.86 5.31
N ALA A 706 10.85 -50.20 6.26
CA ALA A 706 9.70 -49.37 6.64
C ALA A 706 10.01 -47.86 6.78
N PHE A 707 9.12 -47.02 6.26
CA PHE A 707 9.25 -45.58 6.33
C PHE A 707 9.22 -45.10 7.78
N VAL A 708 10.24 -44.34 8.18
CA VAL A 708 10.32 -43.70 9.49
C VAL A 708 9.70 -42.29 9.39
N PRO A 709 8.54 -42.04 10.01
CA PRO A 709 7.90 -40.73 9.96
C PRO A 709 8.80 -39.62 10.51
N PHE A 710 8.75 -38.43 9.93
CA PHE A 710 9.46 -37.25 10.41
C PHE A 710 8.88 -36.72 11.72
N GLU A 711 7.58 -36.90 11.98
CA GLU A 711 6.91 -36.43 13.20
C GLU A 711 7.52 -37.04 14.47
N GLY A 712 7.88 -38.32 14.42
CA GLY A 712 8.48 -39.05 15.54
C GLY A 712 10.00 -38.93 15.64
N ARG A 713 10.65 -38.11 14.79
CA ARG A 713 12.11 -37.96 14.84
C ARG A 713 12.52 -37.03 15.96
N ILE A 714 13.36 -37.55 16.84
CA ILE A 714 13.88 -36.85 18.02
C ILE A 714 15.14 -36.08 17.60
N LEU A 715 14.94 -34.92 16.95
CA LEU A 715 16.02 -34.10 16.40
C LEU A 715 16.42 -32.97 17.35
N ASP A 716 17.73 -32.78 17.53
CA ASP A 716 18.33 -31.71 18.31
C ASP A 716 18.40 -30.36 17.55
N GLU A 717 19.13 -29.38 18.08
CA GLU A 717 19.30 -28.06 17.44
C GLU A 717 20.09 -28.12 16.13
N SER A 718 20.94 -29.12 15.94
CA SER A 718 21.73 -29.32 14.73
C SER A 718 20.96 -30.05 13.63
N GLY A 719 19.78 -30.60 13.97
CA GLY A 719 18.95 -31.39 13.07
C GLY A 719 19.36 -32.87 13.01
N PHE A 720 20.26 -33.29 13.89
CA PHE A 720 20.65 -34.69 14.05
C PHE A 720 19.84 -35.35 15.17
N PRO A 721 19.76 -36.69 15.22
CA PRO A 721 19.19 -37.40 16.35
C PRO A 721 19.88 -36.97 17.65
N THR A 722 19.10 -36.68 18.70
CA THR A 722 19.65 -36.21 19.96
C THR A 722 20.37 -37.34 20.73
N ASP A 723 21.44 -36.96 21.43
CA ASP A 723 22.11 -37.84 22.41
C ASP A 723 21.35 -37.91 23.75
N ALA A 724 20.37 -37.03 23.96
CA ALA A 724 19.57 -37.00 25.18
C ALA A 724 18.63 -38.21 25.28
N ARG A 725 18.27 -38.58 26.51
CA ARG A 725 17.23 -39.60 26.73
C ARG A 725 15.90 -39.09 26.18
N VAL A 726 15.08 -40.01 25.68
CA VAL A 726 13.77 -39.71 25.08
C VAL A 726 12.89 -38.89 26.03
N GLU A 727 12.84 -39.25 27.31
CA GLU A 727 12.07 -38.54 28.35
C GLU A 727 12.52 -37.08 28.52
N ASP A 728 13.84 -36.83 28.44
CA ASP A 728 14.41 -35.49 28.57
C ASP A 728 14.03 -34.64 27.34
N TYR A 729 14.09 -35.24 26.14
CA TYR A 729 13.67 -34.59 24.90
C TYR A 729 12.18 -34.26 24.89
N GLU A 730 11.33 -35.22 25.23
CA GLU A 730 9.88 -35.04 25.29
C GLU A 730 9.51 -33.91 26.25
N ARG A 731 10.17 -33.83 27.41
CA ARG A 731 9.99 -32.72 28.36
C ARG A 731 10.43 -31.37 27.76
N TRP A 732 11.52 -31.33 27.00
CA TRP A 732 12.01 -30.11 26.37
C TRP A 732 11.12 -29.61 25.23
N MET A 733 10.53 -30.54 24.49
CA MET A 733 9.71 -30.30 23.30
C MET A 733 8.20 -30.35 23.55
N ALA A 734 7.78 -30.59 24.79
CA ALA A 734 6.39 -30.61 25.21
C ALA A 734 5.62 -29.36 24.72
N PRO A 735 4.33 -29.50 24.37
CA PRO A 735 3.52 -28.38 23.90
C PRO A 735 3.43 -27.27 24.95
N PRO A 736 3.23 -26.00 24.54
CA PRO A 736 2.97 -24.92 25.49
C PRO A 736 1.72 -25.24 26.33
N ALA A 737 1.84 -25.15 27.66
CA ALA A 737 0.69 -25.13 28.56
C ALA A 737 0.21 -23.68 28.74
N VAL A 738 -1.11 -23.50 28.82
CA VAL A 738 -1.78 -22.19 28.99
C VAL A 738 -1.54 -21.63 30.38
#